data_AF-A0A2G1Y7Q7-F1
#
_entry.id   AF-A0A2G1Y7Q7-F1
#
_cell.length_a   1.000
_cell.length_b   1.000
_cell.length_c   1.000
_cell.angle_alpha   90.00
_cell.angle_beta   90.00
_cell.angle_gamma   90.00
#
_symmetry.space_group_name_H-M   'P 1'
#
loop_
_entity.id
_entity.type
_entity.pdbx_description
1 polymer ?
#
loop_
_entity_poly.entity_id
_entity_poly.type
_entity_poly.pdbx_seq_one_letter_code
_entity_poly.pdbx_strand_id
1 'polypeptide(L)'
;MEYKLKSISLPAILVASLLASSCASHNSVQVSTLDAGQFAEQVVVQRGLTQSLIPAAGFEHINTLSGERSFHSDVQYFETVMSYGLNTEASNTFLMVNAYLSSNQHVQGLAFFEAYLKRYKNNMNQETRATYLSAYAILRATYAEQVPLTSRIGWVNDTFDMLEEASRLTDNKNPIVHWASGLIYAQVPFFFFKKDAAYAELNWLADRPETEPLSGFYREVYHHLARLHAKDGHTKLAEQFLKKSGYEDYEPKSMFMGWFTSSRDKGASMAGVQALKEVVPGRVFALYGFGFSDVYFVVSKDGNELIAIDAGTQPTSLQAAHEFLMARHPDLPPITTAIITHAHWDHIGGLTYLRELNPNLIVYGRENYAGTLDRANRDHSYEQFRSAEFDHEWTTSYRPDRVVAQRTGITLAGSRYELIPVVGGETEDALLVHMPDIDVVFVGDILMPFYGEPWVEEGYIDGAMATMDEVISLNPTQILHGHYPLTFMYGLEPMKEYRKGYEWLVASTRLHIRNGYSAKDIMRLNLIPPGLEKHPEAYASYLAPRDHVIARTADHMVGIWQEDITGKDPEGLYNLTSIEYGRLLEVYLDLSPRQVAKALRKMIKGGDNELALHLALAAEIRYPSRSKITKLKEQAADQLRSSAQYFDPFKFVAYTEMMGKEHKPISLARVTDGATPN
;
A
#
# COMPACT_ATOMS: atom_id res chain seq x y z
N MET A 1 11.42 -30.84 6.60
CA MET A 1 11.81 -30.29 5.29
C MET A 1 13.25 -29.78 5.44
N GLU A 2 14.24 -30.54 4.97
CA GLU A 2 15.67 -30.22 5.17
C GLU A 2 16.09 -28.98 4.37
N TYR A 3 16.40 -27.88 5.08
CA TYR A 3 17.01 -26.69 4.49
C TYR A 3 18.47 -26.97 4.11
N LYS A 4 18.75 -27.24 2.83
CA LYS A 4 20.11 -27.18 2.28
C LYS A 4 20.51 -25.73 2.02
N LEU A 5 21.07 -25.08 3.05
CA LEU A 5 21.87 -23.87 2.90
C LEU A 5 23.17 -24.23 2.15
N LYS A 6 23.29 -23.80 0.90
CA LYS A 6 24.57 -23.84 0.19
C LYS A 6 25.50 -22.79 0.80
N SER A 7 26.54 -23.25 1.48
CA SER A 7 27.71 -22.43 1.82
C SER A 7 28.41 -22.01 0.52
N ILE A 8 28.60 -20.70 0.34
CA ILE A 8 29.52 -20.16 -0.66
C ILE A 8 30.86 -20.00 0.05
N SER A 9 31.80 -20.89 -0.22
CA SER A 9 33.20 -20.72 0.16
C SER A 9 33.86 -19.76 -0.83
N LEU A 10 34.38 -18.63 -0.34
CA LEU A 10 35.38 -17.83 -1.06
C LEU A 10 36.76 -18.08 -0.43
N PRO A 11 37.83 -18.20 -1.25
CA PRO A 11 39.16 -18.51 -0.78
C PRO A 11 39.79 -17.30 -0.06
N ALA A 12 40.47 -17.59 1.04
CA ALA A 12 41.28 -16.64 1.79
C ALA A 12 42.57 -16.29 1.04
N ILE A 13 42.75 -15.03 0.62
CA ILE A 13 44.08 -14.49 0.26
C ILE A 13 44.24 -13.03 0.74
N LEU A 14 45.19 -12.91 1.67
CA LEU A 14 46.11 -11.82 2.06
C LEU A 14 45.72 -10.33 2.09
N VAL A 15 45.97 -9.78 3.28
CA VAL A 15 46.28 -8.38 3.60
C VAL A 15 47.72 -8.05 3.16
N ALA A 16 47.93 -6.97 2.40
CA ALA A 16 49.10 -6.08 2.49
C ALA A 16 48.89 -4.79 1.67
N SER A 17 48.76 -3.67 2.41
CA SER A 17 49.15 -2.28 2.08
C SER A 17 49.22 -1.81 0.61
N LEU A 18 48.38 -0.83 0.27
CA LEU A 18 48.84 0.46 -0.28
C LEU A 18 47.76 1.55 -0.15
N LEU A 19 48.17 2.64 0.49
CA LEU A 19 47.46 3.89 0.70
C LEU A 19 47.28 4.69 -0.61
N ALA A 20 46.26 5.54 -0.57
CA ALA A 20 46.02 6.73 -1.39
C ALA A 20 45.32 6.56 -2.75
N SER A 21 44.28 7.39 -2.89
CA SER A 21 43.73 7.92 -4.15
C SER A 21 42.57 7.13 -4.78
N SER A 22 41.35 7.39 -4.31
CA SER A 22 40.33 8.08 -5.11
C SER A 22 39.05 8.19 -4.27
N CYS A 23 38.90 9.31 -3.56
CA CYS A 23 37.57 9.85 -3.37
C CYS A 23 37.05 10.12 -4.78
N ALA A 24 36.13 9.29 -5.27
CA ALA A 24 35.27 9.72 -6.35
C ALA A 24 34.53 10.94 -5.80
N SER A 25 34.96 12.13 -6.23
CA SER A 25 34.25 13.37 -5.98
C SER A 25 32.87 13.22 -6.61
N HIS A 26 31.88 12.79 -5.80
CA HIS A 26 30.52 13.19 -6.06
C HIS A 26 30.57 14.72 -6.11
N ASN A 27 30.35 15.31 -7.29
CA ASN A 27 30.14 16.74 -7.40
C ASN A 27 29.09 17.09 -6.37
N SER A 28 29.51 17.72 -5.26
CA SER A 28 28.62 18.00 -4.16
C SER A 28 27.52 18.90 -4.71
N VAL A 29 26.31 18.37 -4.82
CA VAL A 29 25.17 19.12 -5.35
C VAL A 29 25.07 20.40 -4.52
N GLN A 30 25.15 21.55 -5.19
CA GLN A 30 24.92 22.82 -4.51
C GLN A 30 23.42 22.94 -4.26
N VAL A 31 23.05 22.77 -3.01
CA VAL A 31 21.68 22.82 -2.52
C VAL A 31 21.62 23.93 -1.50
N SER A 32 20.75 24.92 -1.71
CA SER A 32 20.53 26.01 -0.76
C SER A 32 19.86 25.49 0.51
N THR A 33 20.27 26.02 1.65
CA THR A 33 19.62 25.74 2.94
C THR A 33 18.28 26.46 3.02
N LEU A 34 17.27 25.81 3.61
CA LEU A 34 15.95 26.39 3.87
C LEU A 34 15.59 26.26 5.36
N ASP A 35 14.84 27.23 5.88
CA ASP A 35 14.36 27.22 7.26
C ASP A 35 13.11 26.34 7.45
N ALA A 36 12.86 25.95 8.71
CA ALA A 36 11.64 25.23 9.06
C ALA A 36 10.41 26.09 8.74
N GLY A 37 9.47 25.54 7.96
CA GLY A 37 8.28 26.25 7.49
C GLY A 37 8.49 27.11 6.24
N GLN A 38 9.72 27.22 5.71
CA GLN A 38 9.94 27.77 4.37
C GLN A 38 9.71 26.70 3.31
N PHE A 39 9.14 27.12 2.19
CA PHE A 39 9.05 26.33 0.98
C PHE A 39 9.97 26.94 -0.08
N ALA A 40 10.63 26.08 -0.86
CA ALA A 40 11.32 26.50 -2.07
C ALA A 40 10.35 27.21 -3.02
N GLU A 41 10.87 28.11 -3.85
CA GLU A 41 10.07 28.77 -4.88
C GLU A 41 9.44 27.72 -5.80
N GLN A 42 8.13 27.85 -6.00
CA GLN A 42 7.36 26.95 -6.85
C GLN A 42 7.86 27.01 -8.29
N VAL A 43 8.15 25.85 -8.89
CA VAL A 43 8.52 25.75 -10.30
C VAL A 43 7.48 24.92 -11.04
N VAL A 44 6.82 25.54 -12.01
CA VAL A 44 5.77 24.95 -12.82
C VAL A 44 6.19 24.95 -14.28
N VAL A 45 5.94 23.86 -15.00
CA VAL A 45 6.19 23.76 -16.45
C VAL A 45 4.99 23.17 -17.16
N GLN A 46 4.90 23.44 -18.47
CA GLN A 46 3.94 22.76 -19.34
C GLN A 46 4.30 21.27 -19.47
N ARG A 47 3.46 20.39 -18.91
CA ARG A 47 3.52 18.93 -19.08
C ARG A 47 2.33 18.48 -19.92
N GLY A 48 2.60 18.12 -21.17
CA GLY A 48 1.53 17.91 -22.15
C GLY A 48 0.73 19.20 -22.34
N LEU A 49 -0.55 19.16 -21.99
CA LEU A 49 -1.50 20.28 -22.13
C LEU A 49 -1.79 21.01 -20.81
N THR A 50 -1.19 20.61 -19.69
CA THR A 50 -1.40 21.25 -18.38
C THR A 50 -0.09 21.74 -17.75
N GLN A 51 -0.17 22.84 -16.99
CA GLN A 51 0.91 23.32 -16.12
C GLN A 51 1.02 22.46 -14.85
N SER A 52 2.17 21.82 -14.62
CA SER A 52 2.40 20.88 -13.52
C SER A 52 3.68 21.22 -12.76
N LEU A 53 3.72 20.90 -11.46
CA LEU A 53 4.93 21.00 -10.66
C LEU A 53 6.05 20.12 -11.22
N ILE A 54 7.28 20.58 -11.04
CA ILE A 54 8.51 19.79 -11.24
C ILE A 54 9.38 19.87 -9.97
N PRO A 55 10.44 19.06 -9.84
CA PRO A 55 11.32 19.15 -8.68
C PRO A 55 11.85 20.57 -8.47
N ALA A 56 11.88 20.99 -7.20
CA ALA A 56 12.39 22.29 -6.78
C ALA A 56 13.88 22.45 -7.10
N ALA A 57 14.32 23.70 -7.10
CA ALA A 57 15.71 24.04 -7.40
C ALA A 57 16.71 23.25 -6.53
N GLY A 58 17.73 22.67 -7.14
CA GLY A 58 18.71 21.78 -6.49
C GLY A 58 18.36 20.29 -6.50
N PHE A 59 17.17 19.89 -6.98
CA PHE A 59 16.78 18.48 -7.15
C PHE A 59 16.60 18.05 -8.63
N GLU A 60 16.76 18.96 -9.59
CA GLU A 60 16.48 18.75 -11.02
C GLU A 60 17.35 17.65 -11.63
N HIS A 61 18.59 17.55 -11.16
CA HIS A 61 19.60 16.62 -11.67
C HIS A 61 19.32 15.16 -11.33
N ILE A 62 18.44 14.86 -10.36
CA ILE A 62 18.18 13.49 -9.89
C ILE A 62 17.65 12.61 -11.03
N ASN A 63 16.80 13.17 -11.88
CA ASN A 63 16.30 12.50 -13.08
C ASN A 63 17.38 12.15 -14.10
N THR A 64 18.52 12.83 -14.08
CA THR A 64 19.60 12.67 -15.07
C THR A 64 20.72 11.73 -14.61
N LEU A 65 20.72 11.28 -13.35
CA LEU A 65 21.83 10.53 -12.76
C LEU A 65 22.18 9.20 -13.45
N SER A 66 21.27 8.61 -14.25
CA SER A 66 21.53 7.33 -14.91
C SER A 66 21.26 7.26 -16.41
N GLY A 67 20.75 8.32 -17.06
CA GLY A 67 20.48 8.40 -18.51
C GLY A 67 19.44 7.41 -19.09
N GLU A 68 19.35 6.20 -18.52
CA GLU A 68 18.45 5.08 -18.83
C GLU A 68 17.57 4.74 -17.62
N ARG A 69 17.19 5.74 -16.80
CA ARG A 69 16.36 5.53 -15.60
C ARG A 69 14.99 4.96 -16.01
N SER A 70 14.58 3.85 -15.38
CA SER A 70 13.22 3.30 -15.54
C SER A 70 12.16 4.30 -15.04
N PHE A 71 11.01 4.35 -15.72
CA PHE A 71 9.93 5.25 -15.33
C PHE A 71 9.11 4.64 -14.19
N HIS A 72 9.02 5.36 -13.07
CA HIS A 72 8.20 5.02 -11.90
C HIS A 72 7.51 6.29 -11.44
N SER A 73 6.18 6.32 -11.54
CA SER A 73 5.40 7.53 -11.39
C SER A 73 5.33 8.01 -9.94
N ASP A 74 5.25 7.08 -9.00
CA ASP A 74 5.35 7.29 -7.55
C ASP A 74 6.70 7.89 -7.13
N VAL A 75 7.81 7.35 -7.66
CA VAL A 75 9.15 7.89 -7.37
C VAL A 75 9.28 9.33 -7.84
N GLN A 76 8.91 9.62 -9.10
CA GLN A 76 8.97 10.98 -9.64
C GLN A 76 8.02 11.94 -8.92
N TYR A 77 6.87 11.44 -8.48
CA TYR A 77 5.94 12.20 -7.67
C TYR A 77 6.57 12.62 -6.34
N PHE A 78 7.09 11.67 -5.55
CA PHE A 78 7.70 11.98 -4.26
C PHE A 78 8.95 12.85 -4.39
N GLU A 79 9.81 12.59 -5.38
CA GLU A 79 10.94 13.47 -5.70
C GLU A 79 10.52 14.91 -5.94
N THR A 80 9.35 15.11 -6.55
CA THR A 80 8.81 16.44 -6.80
C THR A 80 8.22 17.04 -5.53
N VAL A 81 7.20 16.43 -4.93
CA VAL A 81 6.47 17.05 -3.81
C VAL A 81 7.33 17.20 -2.54
N MET A 82 8.24 16.25 -2.28
CA MET A 82 9.14 16.35 -1.12
C MET A 82 10.31 17.31 -1.35
N SER A 83 10.57 17.77 -2.58
CA SER A 83 11.68 18.71 -2.83
C SER A 83 11.43 20.13 -2.32
N TYR A 84 10.18 20.50 -2.04
CA TYR A 84 9.79 21.88 -1.79
C TYR A 84 9.86 22.32 -0.33
N GLY A 85 9.52 21.46 0.63
CA GLY A 85 9.42 21.83 2.04
C GLY A 85 9.90 20.73 2.96
N LEU A 86 10.17 21.08 4.22
CA LEU A 86 10.50 20.09 5.24
C LEU A 86 9.24 19.27 5.55
N ASN A 87 9.22 18.03 5.10
CA ASN A 87 8.18 17.05 5.42
C ASN A 87 8.50 16.33 6.73
N THR A 88 7.62 16.47 7.72
CA THR A 88 7.72 15.85 9.05
C THR A 88 6.93 14.55 9.17
N GLU A 89 6.15 14.18 8.16
CA GLU A 89 5.36 12.96 8.13
C GLU A 89 6.27 11.77 7.79
N ALA A 90 6.49 10.89 8.78
CA ALA A 90 7.33 9.71 8.60
C ALA A 90 6.78 8.79 7.48
N SER A 91 5.46 8.69 7.34
CA SER A 91 4.79 7.89 6.31
C SER A 91 5.25 8.27 4.90
N ASN A 92 5.25 9.56 4.55
CA ASN A 92 5.73 10.07 3.27
C ASN A 92 7.19 9.67 3.00
N THR A 93 8.03 9.74 4.03
CA THR A 93 9.44 9.37 3.93
C THR A 93 9.61 7.88 3.61
N PHE A 94 8.87 7.01 4.28
CA PHE A 94 8.98 5.56 4.08
C PHE A 94 8.27 5.05 2.82
N LEU A 95 7.21 5.71 2.37
CA LEU A 95 6.63 5.48 1.04
C LEU A 95 7.66 5.77 -0.06
N MET A 96 8.40 6.87 0.06
CA MET A 96 9.47 7.21 -0.87
C MET A 96 10.64 6.21 -0.83
N VAL A 97 11.07 5.78 0.37
CA VAL A 97 12.08 4.70 0.51
C VAL A 97 11.59 3.43 -0.19
N ASN A 98 10.36 3.00 0.06
CA ASN A 98 9.78 1.83 -0.58
C ASN A 98 9.75 1.96 -2.10
N ALA A 99 9.37 3.13 -2.61
CA ALA A 99 9.35 3.41 -4.05
C ALA A 99 10.74 3.23 -4.67
N TYR A 100 11.81 3.74 -4.03
CA TYR A 100 13.19 3.50 -4.50
C TYR A 100 13.64 2.04 -4.41
N LEU A 101 13.29 1.33 -3.33
CA LEU A 101 13.68 -0.07 -3.14
C LEU A 101 13.00 -0.99 -4.17
N SER A 102 11.67 -0.87 -4.32
CA SER A 102 10.87 -1.68 -5.23
C SER A 102 11.20 -1.41 -6.70
N SER A 103 11.51 -0.16 -7.06
CA SER A 103 11.95 0.24 -8.41
C SER A 103 13.44 0.02 -8.69
N ASN A 104 14.22 -0.48 -7.72
CA ASN A 104 15.69 -0.61 -7.83
C ASN A 104 16.45 0.70 -8.11
N GLN A 105 15.93 1.85 -7.69
CA GLN A 105 16.48 3.19 -7.95
C GLN A 105 17.29 3.75 -6.76
N HIS A 106 18.13 2.92 -6.17
CA HIS A 106 18.95 3.26 -5.00
C HIS A 106 19.85 4.47 -5.23
N VAL A 107 20.45 4.62 -6.41
CA VAL A 107 21.38 5.72 -6.72
C VAL A 107 20.67 7.07 -6.63
N GLN A 108 19.46 7.15 -7.18
CA GLN A 108 18.62 8.34 -7.13
C GLN A 108 18.15 8.62 -5.72
N GLY A 109 17.70 7.59 -4.99
CA GLY A 109 17.32 7.72 -3.59
C GLY A 109 18.44 8.24 -2.70
N LEU A 110 19.64 7.67 -2.82
CA LEU A 110 20.81 8.13 -2.07
C LEU A 110 21.12 9.61 -2.35
N ALA A 111 21.10 10.02 -3.62
CA ALA A 111 21.32 11.42 -4.00
C ALA A 111 20.21 12.35 -3.48
N PHE A 112 18.95 11.92 -3.54
CA PHE A 112 17.82 12.68 -3.01
C PHE A 112 17.95 12.91 -1.51
N PHE A 113 18.14 11.85 -0.73
CA PHE A 113 18.21 11.94 0.72
C PHE A 113 19.46 12.70 1.20
N GLU A 114 20.59 12.59 0.50
CA GLU A 114 21.78 13.39 0.79
C GLU A 114 21.51 14.90 0.54
N ALA A 115 20.92 15.24 -0.61
CA ALA A 115 20.53 16.62 -0.93
C ALA A 115 19.52 17.18 0.08
N TYR A 116 18.54 16.37 0.48
CA TYR A 116 17.49 16.74 1.42
C TYR A 116 18.04 16.97 2.84
N LEU A 117 18.86 16.05 3.36
CA LEU A 117 19.52 16.20 4.65
C LEU A 117 20.45 17.42 4.68
N LYS A 118 21.12 17.73 3.55
CA LYS A 118 21.94 18.94 3.41
C LYS A 118 21.11 20.22 3.44
N ARG A 119 19.99 20.25 2.72
CA ARG A 119 19.07 21.42 2.67
C ARG A 119 18.55 21.81 4.04
N TYR A 120 18.15 20.83 4.85
CA TYR A 120 17.49 21.08 6.15
C TYR A 120 18.37 20.80 7.36
N LYS A 121 19.69 20.66 7.18
CA LYS A 121 20.65 20.26 8.24
C LYS A 121 20.48 21.03 9.56
N ASN A 122 20.19 22.33 9.50
CA ASN A 122 20.11 23.20 10.67
C ASN A 122 18.70 23.32 11.26
N ASN A 123 17.69 22.77 10.59
CA ASN A 123 16.28 23.12 10.83
C ASN A 123 15.37 21.90 11.04
N MET A 124 15.90 20.67 10.93
CA MET A 124 15.17 19.47 11.33
C MET A 124 15.15 19.35 12.86
N ASN A 125 13.96 19.09 13.42
CA ASN A 125 13.88 18.60 14.79
C ASN A 125 14.52 17.20 14.91
N GLN A 126 14.77 16.75 16.14
CA GLN A 126 15.46 15.49 16.41
C GLN A 126 14.74 14.26 15.85
N GLU A 127 13.42 14.19 16.01
CA GLU A 127 12.55 13.09 15.56
C GLU A 127 12.59 12.95 14.02
N THR A 128 12.39 14.07 13.32
CA THR A 128 12.44 14.15 11.86
C THR A 128 13.85 13.78 11.38
N ARG A 129 14.91 14.35 11.97
CA ARG A 129 16.29 14.03 11.59
C ARG A 129 16.58 12.53 11.75
N ALA A 130 16.17 11.93 12.86
CA ALA A 130 16.34 10.50 13.09
C ALA A 130 15.61 9.65 12.03
N THR A 131 14.37 10.03 11.69
CA THR A 131 13.58 9.38 10.64
C THR A 131 14.30 9.41 9.28
N TYR A 132 14.83 10.57 8.85
CA TYR A 132 15.56 10.69 7.59
C TYR A 132 16.92 9.97 7.61
N LEU A 133 17.61 9.94 8.75
CA LEU A 133 18.85 9.17 8.91
C LEU A 133 18.57 7.67 8.79
N SER A 134 17.50 7.16 9.41
CA SER A 134 17.06 5.77 9.28
C SER A 134 16.68 5.42 7.83
N ALA A 135 15.90 6.26 7.17
CA ALA A 135 15.54 6.11 5.76
C ALA A 135 16.77 6.05 4.85
N TYR A 136 17.71 6.97 5.05
CA TYR A 136 18.97 7.00 4.29
C TYR A 136 19.84 5.78 4.59
N ALA A 137 19.93 5.34 5.83
CA ALA A 137 20.69 4.17 6.24
C ALA A 137 20.15 2.88 5.60
N ILE A 138 18.84 2.73 5.46
CA ILE A 138 18.21 1.60 4.76
C ILE A 138 18.64 1.56 3.29
N LEU A 139 18.52 2.67 2.57
CA LEU A 139 18.96 2.76 1.17
C LEU A 139 20.45 2.46 1.02
N ARG A 140 21.29 2.93 1.97
CA ARG A 140 22.72 2.63 1.98
C ARG A 140 22.99 1.15 2.22
N ALA A 141 22.29 0.54 3.17
CA ALA A 141 22.47 -0.87 3.51
C ALA A 141 22.06 -1.80 2.36
N THR A 142 20.91 -1.56 1.73
CA THR A 142 20.45 -2.35 0.58
C THR A 142 21.29 -2.15 -0.68
N TYR A 143 21.96 -0.99 -0.82
CA TYR A 143 22.89 -0.72 -1.91
C TYR A 143 24.31 -1.27 -1.68
N ALA A 144 24.65 -1.72 -0.47
CA ALA A 144 26.03 -2.04 -0.07
C ALA A 144 26.71 -3.10 -0.97
N GLU A 145 25.95 -4.03 -1.55
CA GLU A 145 26.50 -5.05 -2.48
C GLU A 145 27.00 -4.46 -3.80
N GLN A 146 26.49 -3.30 -4.22
CA GLN A 146 26.96 -2.58 -5.42
C GLN A 146 28.19 -1.71 -5.14
N VAL A 147 28.51 -1.46 -3.86
CA VAL A 147 29.70 -0.70 -3.46
C VAL A 147 30.95 -1.57 -3.68
N PRO A 148 32.04 -1.04 -4.28
CA PRO A 148 33.29 -1.77 -4.46
C PRO A 148 33.83 -2.35 -3.14
N LEU A 149 34.36 -3.57 -3.19
CA LEU A 149 34.76 -4.32 -1.99
C LEU A 149 35.75 -3.56 -1.10
N THR A 150 36.66 -2.76 -1.71
CA THR A 150 37.65 -1.94 -1.01
C THR A 150 37.07 -0.80 -0.17
N SER A 151 35.87 -0.33 -0.52
CA SER A 151 35.18 0.77 0.17
C SER A 151 33.96 0.30 0.97
N ARG A 152 33.51 -0.95 0.76
CA ARG A 152 32.27 -1.49 1.33
C ARG A 152 32.27 -1.53 2.85
N ILE A 153 33.39 -1.85 3.49
CA ILE A 153 33.46 -1.88 4.96
C ILE A 153 33.25 -0.47 5.54
N GLY A 154 33.92 0.54 4.99
CA GLY A 154 33.71 1.94 5.38
C GLY A 154 32.28 2.39 5.15
N TRP A 155 31.71 2.07 3.99
CA TRP A 155 30.32 2.37 3.68
C TRP A 155 29.33 1.81 4.71
N VAL A 156 29.54 0.56 5.15
CA VAL A 156 28.71 -0.09 6.17
C VAL A 156 28.91 0.55 7.55
N ASN A 157 30.15 0.86 7.94
CA ASN A 157 30.41 1.54 9.21
C ASN A 157 29.79 2.95 9.26
N ASP A 158 29.93 3.73 8.19
CA ASP A 158 29.26 5.04 8.07
C ASP A 158 27.73 4.90 8.21
N THR A 159 27.17 3.80 7.71
CA THR A 159 25.73 3.51 7.84
C THR A 159 25.36 3.21 9.29
N PHE A 160 26.23 2.55 10.06
CA PHE A 160 26.02 2.35 11.50
C PHE A 160 26.11 3.67 12.26
N ASP A 161 27.07 4.54 11.93
CA ASP A 161 27.23 5.84 12.58
C ASP A 161 25.96 6.70 12.43
N MET A 162 25.29 6.64 11.27
CA MET A 162 24.01 7.30 11.03
C MET A 162 22.89 6.77 11.93
N LEU A 163 22.80 5.44 12.11
CA LEU A 163 21.81 4.81 12.97
C LEU A 163 22.06 5.10 14.45
N GLU A 164 23.33 5.10 14.86
CA GLU A 164 23.74 5.45 16.22
C GLU A 164 23.47 6.95 16.52
N GLU A 165 23.64 7.83 15.52
CA GLU A 165 23.19 9.22 15.62
C GLU A 165 21.66 9.31 15.77
N ALA A 166 20.89 8.61 14.92
CA ALA A 166 19.43 8.58 14.99
C ALA A 166 18.90 8.08 16.35
N SER A 167 19.54 7.03 16.90
CA SER A 167 19.19 6.49 18.22
C SER A 167 19.48 7.51 19.33
N ARG A 168 20.63 8.18 19.30
CA ARG A 168 20.96 9.25 20.27
C ARG A 168 20.00 10.44 20.19
N LEU A 169 19.59 10.83 18.99
CA LEU A 169 18.66 11.95 18.79
C LEU A 169 17.28 11.71 19.41
N THR A 170 16.87 10.44 19.53
CA THR A 170 15.53 10.06 19.99
C THR A 170 15.53 9.41 21.37
N ASP A 171 16.63 9.54 22.13
CA ASP A 171 16.85 8.84 23.40
C ASP A 171 16.57 7.33 23.33
N ASN A 172 16.81 6.71 22.17
CA ASN A 172 16.53 5.31 21.88
C ASN A 172 15.04 4.90 22.04
N LYS A 173 14.10 5.81 21.77
CA LYS A 173 12.66 5.56 21.93
C LYS A 173 11.89 5.45 20.62
N ASN A 174 12.48 5.86 19.50
CA ASN A 174 11.77 5.89 18.23
C ASN A 174 11.72 4.49 17.58
N PRO A 175 10.53 3.93 17.31
CA PRO A 175 10.38 2.57 16.77
C PRO A 175 10.96 2.40 15.36
N ILE A 176 10.95 3.45 14.54
CA ILE A 176 11.54 3.42 13.19
C ILE A 176 13.07 3.26 13.26
N VAL A 177 13.71 3.90 14.25
CA VAL A 177 15.16 3.77 14.45
C VAL A 177 15.53 2.36 14.87
N HIS A 178 14.78 1.79 15.83
CA HIS A 178 14.92 0.38 16.23
C HIS A 178 14.73 -0.55 15.04
N TRP A 179 13.70 -0.30 14.25
CA TRP A 179 13.39 -1.13 13.08
C TRP A 179 14.52 -1.10 12.05
N ALA A 180 14.95 0.09 11.62
CA ALA A 180 16.05 0.23 10.67
C ALA A 180 17.34 -0.43 11.19
N SER A 181 17.68 -0.20 12.46
CA SER A 181 18.87 -0.75 13.10
C SER A 181 18.82 -2.27 13.19
N GLY A 182 17.73 -2.83 13.71
CA GLY A 182 17.52 -4.26 13.85
C GLY A 182 17.59 -5.01 12.53
N LEU A 183 16.92 -4.50 11.49
CA LEU A 183 16.96 -5.10 10.16
C LEU A 183 18.36 -5.09 9.54
N ILE A 184 19.08 -3.98 9.64
CA ILE A 184 20.43 -3.85 9.07
C ILE A 184 21.41 -4.74 9.85
N TYR A 185 21.40 -4.66 11.18
CA TYR A 185 22.29 -5.42 12.05
C TYR A 185 22.09 -6.95 11.94
N ALA A 186 20.87 -7.41 11.71
CA ALA A 186 20.58 -8.85 11.56
C ALA A 186 21.19 -9.48 10.29
N GLN A 187 21.56 -8.64 9.31
CA GLN A 187 21.97 -9.06 7.97
C GLN A 187 23.47 -8.92 7.71
N VAL A 188 24.18 -8.12 8.50
CA VAL A 188 25.62 -7.91 8.29
C VAL A 188 26.46 -9.14 8.65
N PRO A 189 27.63 -9.32 8.02
CA PRO A 189 28.56 -10.39 8.36
C PRO A 189 28.99 -10.39 9.84
N PHE A 190 29.32 -11.58 10.37
CA PHE A 190 29.64 -11.78 11.78
C PHE A 190 30.77 -10.87 12.32
N PHE A 191 31.73 -10.52 11.47
CA PHE A 191 32.90 -9.70 11.85
C PHE A 191 32.57 -8.22 12.11
N PHE A 192 31.33 -7.78 11.91
CA PHE A 192 30.84 -6.48 12.36
C PHE A 192 30.33 -6.50 13.81
N PHE A 193 30.20 -7.68 14.44
CA PHE A 193 29.81 -7.85 15.86
C PHE A 193 28.47 -7.19 16.23
N LYS A 194 27.53 -7.05 15.28
CA LYS A 194 26.22 -6.43 15.50
C LYS A 194 25.10 -7.43 15.86
N LYS A 195 25.41 -8.72 16.08
CA LYS A 195 24.38 -9.76 16.35
C LYS A 195 23.55 -9.45 17.61
N ASP A 196 24.21 -9.11 18.72
CA ASP A 196 23.53 -8.86 19.98
C ASP A 196 22.72 -7.56 19.93
N ALA A 197 23.24 -6.54 19.23
CA ALA A 197 22.49 -5.33 18.93
C ALA A 197 21.25 -5.65 18.08
N ALA A 198 21.36 -6.50 17.05
CA ALA A 198 20.21 -6.91 16.25
C ALA A 198 19.10 -7.54 17.08
N TYR A 199 19.43 -8.43 18.02
CA TYR A 199 18.44 -8.99 18.94
C TYR A 199 17.83 -7.92 19.85
N ALA A 200 18.64 -6.99 20.38
CA ALA A 200 18.15 -5.94 21.26
C ALA A 200 17.10 -5.06 20.56
N GLU A 201 17.41 -4.56 19.36
CA GLU A 201 16.51 -3.69 18.59
C GLU A 201 15.24 -4.44 18.15
N LEU A 202 15.38 -5.68 17.65
CA LEU A 202 14.23 -6.45 17.15
C LEU A 202 13.32 -6.96 18.27
N ASN A 203 13.87 -7.39 19.40
CA ASN A 203 13.06 -7.78 20.56
C ASN A 203 12.37 -6.56 21.18
N TRP A 204 13.02 -5.39 21.20
CA TRP A 204 12.38 -4.17 21.69
C TRP A 204 11.06 -3.88 20.97
N LEU A 205 11.04 -4.08 19.65
CA LEU A 205 9.86 -3.94 18.79
C LEU A 205 8.85 -5.07 18.99
N ALA A 206 9.32 -6.32 19.01
CA ALA A 206 8.46 -7.50 19.18
C ALA A 206 7.71 -7.49 20.51
N ASP A 207 8.33 -6.93 21.56
CA ASP A 207 7.75 -6.76 22.89
C ASP A 207 6.82 -5.54 23.00
N ARG A 208 6.79 -4.66 21.97
CA ARG A 208 6.00 -3.42 21.91
C ARG A 208 5.19 -3.31 20.62
N PRO A 209 4.32 -4.28 20.31
CA PRO A 209 3.52 -4.25 19.07
C PRO A 209 2.63 -3.00 18.97
N GLU A 210 2.29 -2.34 20.08
CA GLU A 210 1.54 -1.08 20.11
C GLU A 210 2.32 0.12 19.53
N THR A 211 3.63 0.01 19.38
CA THR A 211 4.49 1.05 18.78
C THR A 211 4.63 0.90 17.27
N GLU A 212 3.98 -0.11 16.68
CA GLU A 212 4.02 -0.36 15.26
C GLU A 212 3.51 0.88 14.48
N PRO A 213 4.33 1.47 13.58
CA PRO A 213 3.94 2.71 12.90
C PRO A 213 2.70 2.55 12.01
N LEU A 214 2.60 1.41 11.32
CA LEU A 214 1.52 1.03 10.43
C LEU A 214 1.29 -0.47 10.57
N SER A 215 0.03 -0.93 10.47
CA SER A 215 -0.26 -2.36 10.57
C SER A 215 0.57 -3.17 9.57
N GLY A 216 1.21 -4.24 10.02
CA GLY A 216 2.00 -5.11 9.17
C GLY A 216 3.48 -4.74 9.05
N PHE A 217 3.88 -3.55 9.53
CA PHE A 217 5.27 -3.06 9.49
C PHE A 217 6.25 -3.97 10.24
N TYR A 218 5.82 -4.66 11.29
CA TYR A 218 6.65 -5.57 12.10
C TYR A 218 6.77 -6.98 11.50
N ARG A 219 6.22 -7.24 10.31
CA ARG A 219 6.45 -8.48 9.57
C ARG A 219 7.94 -8.82 9.44
N GLU A 220 8.72 -7.83 9.01
CA GLU A 220 10.16 -7.96 8.85
C GLU A 220 10.87 -8.17 10.19
N VAL A 221 10.36 -7.60 11.28
CA VAL A 221 10.92 -7.81 12.63
C VAL A 221 10.87 -9.29 12.99
N TYR A 222 9.69 -9.91 12.86
CA TYR A 222 9.52 -11.32 13.15
C TYR A 222 10.31 -12.22 12.19
N HIS A 223 10.37 -11.87 10.90
CA HIS A 223 11.17 -12.60 9.94
C HIS A 223 12.67 -12.60 10.29
N HIS A 224 13.22 -11.45 10.68
CA HIS A 224 14.62 -11.33 11.03
C HIS A 224 14.96 -11.98 12.38
N LEU A 225 14.06 -11.92 13.37
CA LEU A 225 14.18 -12.70 14.61
C LEU A 225 14.21 -14.20 14.31
N ALA A 226 13.33 -14.69 13.44
CA ALA A 226 13.33 -16.10 13.02
C ALA A 226 14.69 -16.53 12.46
N ARG A 227 15.28 -15.70 11.59
CA ARG A 227 16.60 -15.96 10.98
C ARG A 227 17.74 -15.94 12.00
N LEU A 228 17.71 -15.01 12.97
CA LEU A 228 18.71 -14.96 14.03
C LEU A 228 18.63 -16.21 14.93
N HIS A 229 17.42 -16.55 15.39
CA HIS A 229 17.21 -17.77 16.20
C HIS A 229 17.61 -19.03 15.44
N ALA A 230 17.34 -19.12 14.14
CA ALA A 230 17.77 -20.25 13.31
C ALA A 230 19.30 -20.37 13.23
N LYS A 231 20.01 -19.25 13.07
CA LYS A 231 21.49 -19.22 13.06
C LYS A 231 22.11 -19.67 14.39
N ASP A 232 21.44 -19.37 15.51
CA ASP A 232 21.89 -19.77 16.85
C ASP A 232 21.42 -21.19 17.24
N GLY A 233 20.70 -21.90 16.37
CA GLY A 233 20.22 -23.26 16.62
C GLY A 233 18.96 -23.34 17.49
N HIS A 234 18.29 -22.22 17.74
CA HIS A 234 17.02 -22.13 18.47
C HIS A 234 15.82 -22.45 17.56
N THR A 235 15.77 -23.67 17.00
CA THR A 235 14.82 -24.06 15.93
C THR A 235 13.35 -23.79 16.28
N LYS A 236 12.91 -24.09 17.51
CA LYS A 236 11.51 -23.86 17.92
C LYS A 236 11.13 -22.39 17.89
N LEU A 237 12.01 -21.51 18.39
CA LEU A 237 11.78 -20.06 18.37
C LEU A 237 11.81 -19.52 16.95
N ALA A 238 12.74 -20.01 16.13
CA ALA A 238 12.81 -19.66 14.72
C ALA A 238 11.50 -19.99 13.99
N GLU A 239 10.95 -21.19 14.20
CA GLU A 239 9.67 -21.61 13.59
C GLU A 239 8.49 -20.75 14.08
N GLN A 240 8.43 -20.43 15.37
CA GLN A 240 7.37 -19.58 15.92
C GLN A 240 7.42 -18.15 15.34
N PHE A 241 8.60 -17.54 15.27
CA PHE A 241 8.75 -16.22 14.67
C PHE A 241 8.51 -16.23 13.16
N LEU A 242 8.93 -17.29 12.45
CA LEU A 242 8.66 -17.43 11.02
C LEU A 242 7.16 -17.50 10.75
N LYS A 243 6.43 -18.32 11.53
CA LYS A 243 4.97 -18.36 11.50
C LYS A 243 4.34 -17.02 11.83
N LYS A 244 4.89 -16.31 12.82
CA LYS A 244 4.43 -14.96 13.18
C LYS A 244 4.57 -13.97 12.03
N SER A 245 5.65 -14.06 11.25
CA SER A 245 5.89 -13.20 10.08
C SER A 245 4.98 -13.50 8.88
N GLY A 246 4.23 -14.61 8.85
CA GLY A 246 3.42 -15.00 7.69
C GLY A 246 4.22 -15.44 6.45
N TYR A 247 5.55 -15.56 6.52
CA TYR A 247 6.43 -16.06 5.46
C TYR A 247 6.66 -17.58 5.52
N GLU A 248 5.65 -18.35 5.91
CA GLU A 248 5.77 -19.80 6.17
C GLU A 248 6.11 -20.61 4.91
N ASP A 249 5.37 -20.38 3.81
CA ASP A 249 5.50 -21.17 2.58
C ASP A 249 6.43 -20.53 1.55
N TYR A 250 6.64 -19.22 1.67
CA TYR A 250 7.39 -18.41 0.74
C TYR A 250 8.00 -17.19 1.42
N GLU A 251 9.31 -17.01 1.24
CA GLU A 251 10.02 -15.80 1.64
C GLU A 251 10.11 -14.85 0.43
N PRO A 252 9.45 -13.67 0.49
CA PRO A 252 9.50 -12.71 -0.59
C PRO A 252 10.92 -12.23 -0.92
N LYS A 253 11.10 -11.74 -2.15
CA LYS A 253 12.37 -11.18 -2.65
C LYS A 253 12.49 -9.67 -2.45
N SER A 254 11.46 -9.06 -1.89
CA SER A 254 11.31 -7.64 -1.64
C SER A 254 10.82 -7.42 -0.21
N MET A 255 11.08 -6.24 0.33
CA MET A 255 10.65 -5.87 1.67
C MET A 255 9.15 -5.55 1.69
N PHE A 256 8.45 -6.03 2.71
CA PHE A 256 7.05 -5.68 2.94
C PHE A 256 6.85 -4.98 4.28
N MET A 257 6.29 -3.78 4.23
CA MET A 257 5.93 -2.95 5.39
C MET A 257 4.44 -2.56 5.38
N GLY A 258 3.66 -3.10 4.44
CA GLY A 258 2.23 -2.90 4.30
C GLY A 258 1.38 -3.97 4.98
N TRP A 259 0.07 -3.77 4.94
CA TRP A 259 -0.94 -4.53 5.68
C TRP A 259 -1.73 -5.52 4.84
N PHE A 260 -1.58 -5.54 3.52
CA PHE A 260 -2.36 -6.43 2.68
C PHE A 260 -2.01 -7.89 2.92
N THR A 261 -3.04 -8.73 2.91
CA THR A 261 -2.92 -10.18 2.91
C THR A 261 -3.71 -10.74 1.74
N SER A 262 -3.29 -11.90 1.24
CA SER A 262 -3.90 -12.56 0.10
C SER A 262 -3.65 -14.06 0.26
N SER A 263 -4.69 -14.82 0.60
CA SER A 263 -4.62 -16.28 0.68
C SER A 263 -5.81 -16.91 0.00
N ARG A 264 -5.65 -18.15 -0.45
CA ARG A 264 -6.70 -18.85 -1.20
C ARG A 264 -7.95 -19.13 -0.35
N ASP A 265 -7.75 -19.39 0.95
CA ASP A 265 -8.81 -19.75 1.89
C ASP A 265 -9.60 -18.55 2.41
N LYS A 266 -8.93 -17.41 2.65
CA LYS A 266 -9.55 -16.22 3.26
C LYS A 266 -9.78 -15.07 2.31
N GLY A 267 -9.23 -15.14 1.10
CA GLY A 267 -9.22 -14.03 0.17
C GLY A 267 -8.27 -12.91 0.60
N ALA A 268 -8.52 -11.72 0.06
CA ALA A 268 -7.76 -10.53 0.40
C ALA A 268 -8.29 -9.85 1.66
N SER A 269 -7.40 -9.27 2.46
CA SER A 269 -7.75 -8.46 3.64
C SER A 269 -6.85 -7.23 3.73
N MET A 270 -7.44 -6.13 4.20
CA MET A 270 -6.78 -4.83 4.32
C MET A 270 -6.07 -4.63 5.65
N ALA A 271 -5.96 -5.65 6.52
CA ALA A 271 -5.22 -5.52 7.76
C ALA A 271 -4.24 -6.67 7.98
N GLY A 272 -3.06 -6.33 8.51
CA GLY A 272 -2.04 -7.32 8.87
C GLY A 272 -2.45 -8.15 10.09
N VAL A 273 -3.34 -7.62 10.93
CA VAL A 273 -3.86 -8.24 12.16
C VAL A 273 -5.32 -7.86 12.40
N GLN A 274 -6.06 -8.71 13.12
CA GLN A 274 -7.41 -8.41 13.60
C GLN A 274 -7.38 -7.39 14.73
N ALA A 275 -8.25 -6.39 14.68
CA ALA A 275 -8.31 -5.33 15.69
C ALA A 275 -9.72 -4.84 15.97
N LEU A 276 -9.91 -4.31 17.19
CA LEU A 276 -11.11 -3.61 17.63
C LEU A 276 -10.71 -2.21 18.11
N LYS A 277 -11.41 -1.18 17.64
CA LYS A 277 -11.27 0.21 18.12
C LYS A 277 -12.62 0.76 18.53
N GLU A 278 -12.67 1.34 19.73
CA GLU A 278 -13.77 2.21 20.12
C GLU A 278 -13.53 3.60 19.53
N VAL A 279 -14.19 3.92 18.42
CA VAL A 279 -14.08 5.24 17.78
C VAL A 279 -14.73 6.30 18.67
N VAL A 280 -15.92 5.99 19.18
CA VAL A 280 -16.60 6.76 20.23
C VAL A 280 -16.78 5.80 21.41
N PRO A 281 -16.12 6.05 22.56
CA PRO A 281 -16.12 5.12 23.69
C PRO A 281 -17.52 4.63 24.08
N GLY A 282 -17.72 3.32 24.11
CA GLY A 282 -18.98 2.64 24.42
C GLY A 282 -20.13 2.88 23.43
N ARG A 283 -19.89 3.57 22.31
CA ARG A 283 -20.92 3.99 21.35
C ARG A 283 -20.69 3.45 19.95
N VAL A 284 -19.47 3.56 19.42
CA VAL A 284 -19.12 3.18 18.05
C VAL A 284 -17.88 2.29 18.08
N PHE A 285 -18.05 1.04 17.68
CA PHE A 285 -17.02 0.02 17.60
C PHE A 285 -16.66 -0.24 16.13
N ALA A 286 -15.38 -0.23 15.81
CA ALA A 286 -14.84 -0.53 14.48
C ALA A 286 -13.98 -1.80 14.54
N LEU A 287 -14.27 -2.76 13.67
CA LEU A 287 -13.57 -4.03 13.59
C LEU A 287 -12.82 -4.11 12.26
N TYR A 288 -11.52 -4.42 12.34
CA TYR A 288 -10.60 -4.47 11.20
C TYR A 288 -10.03 -5.87 11.03
N GLY A 289 -9.73 -6.27 9.79
CA GLY A 289 -8.95 -7.49 9.50
C GLY A 289 -9.73 -8.80 9.57
N PHE A 290 -11.06 -8.75 9.50
CA PHE A 290 -11.91 -9.94 9.45
C PHE A 290 -12.32 -10.34 8.03
N GLY A 291 -12.11 -9.47 7.05
CA GLY A 291 -12.39 -9.69 5.64
C GLY A 291 -11.75 -8.60 4.79
N PHE A 292 -12.32 -8.37 3.62
CA PHE A 292 -11.90 -7.30 2.72
C PHE A 292 -12.30 -5.94 3.30
N SER A 293 -13.57 -5.78 3.72
CA SER A 293 -14.06 -4.56 4.38
C SER A 293 -13.96 -4.60 5.90
N ASP A 294 -14.02 -3.41 6.49
CA ASP A 294 -14.28 -3.19 7.90
C ASP A 294 -15.78 -3.27 8.19
N VAL A 295 -16.11 -3.51 9.46
CA VAL A 295 -17.50 -3.52 9.95
C VAL A 295 -17.63 -2.71 11.21
N TYR A 296 -18.74 -2.00 11.35
CA TYR A 296 -18.99 -1.14 12.50
C TYR A 296 -20.24 -1.57 13.26
N PHE A 297 -20.18 -1.44 14.58
CA PHE A 297 -21.32 -1.65 15.46
C PHE A 297 -21.57 -0.40 16.29
N VAL A 298 -22.82 0.07 16.30
CA VAL A 298 -23.23 1.29 16.97
C VAL A 298 -24.27 0.95 18.03
N VAL A 299 -23.99 1.28 19.28
CA VAL A 299 -24.95 1.13 20.37
C VAL A 299 -25.99 2.23 20.26
N SER A 300 -27.26 1.96 20.50
CA SER A 300 -28.32 2.98 20.54
C SER A 300 -28.22 3.89 21.77
N LYS A 301 -28.68 5.14 21.72
CA LYS A 301 -28.51 6.12 22.80
C LYS A 301 -29.10 5.66 24.13
N ASP A 302 -30.18 4.90 24.09
CA ASP A 302 -30.82 4.31 25.27
C ASP A 302 -30.16 2.98 25.74
N GLY A 303 -29.18 2.45 24.99
CA GLY A 303 -28.44 1.23 25.31
C GLY A 303 -29.15 -0.08 24.99
N ASN A 304 -30.31 -0.04 24.32
CA ASN A 304 -31.16 -1.22 24.13
C ASN A 304 -30.94 -1.96 22.80
N GLU A 305 -30.26 -1.35 21.83
CA GLU A 305 -30.08 -1.91 20.49
C GLU A 305 -28.65 -1.75 19.97
N LEU A 306 -28.19 -2.72 19.19
CA LEU A 306 -26.94 -2.66 18.42
C LEU A 306 -27.28 -2.54 16.92
N ILE A 307 -26.68 -1.57 16.26
CA ILE A 307 -26.86 -1.29 14.83
C ILE A 307 -25.58 -1.65 14.11
N ALA A 308 -25.64 -2.57 13.16
CA ALA A 308 -24.54 -2.87 12.26
C ALA A 308 -24.51 -1.84 11.12
N ILE A 309 -23.34 -1.26 10.83
CA ILE A 309 -23.10 -0.54 9.58
C ILE A 309 -22.24 -1.44 8.71
N ASP A 310 -22.81 -1.83 7.57
CA ASP A 310 -22.37 -2.92 6.71
C ASP A 310 -22.34 -4.31 7.37
N ALA A 311 -22.18 -5.34 6.54
CA ALA A 311 -22.20 -6.74 6.93
C ALA A 311 -20.90 -7.47 6.57
N GLY A 312 -19.87 -6.78 6.10
CA GLY A 312 -18.59 -7.40 5.78
C GLY A 312 -18.67 -8.47 4.69
N THR A 313 -17.57 -9.19 4.52
CA THR A 313 -17.28 -9.92 3.29
C THR A 313 -17.95 -11.27 3.17
N GLN A 314 -18.08 -12.00 4.27
CA GLN A 314 -18.59 -13.37 4.29
C GLN A 314 -19.31 -13.61 5.63
N PRO A 315 -20.27 -14.56 5.69
CA PRO A 315 -20.98 -14.86 6.93
C PRO A 315 -20.05 -15.26 8.08
N THR A 316 -19.04 -16.10 7.80
CA THR A 316 -18.06 -16.58 8.77
C THR A 316 -17.12 -15.47 9.26
N SER A 317 -16.71 -14.58 8.35
CA SER A 317 -15.90 -13.39 8.66
C SER A 317 -16.65 -12.43 9.58
N LEU A 318 -17.92 -12.12 9.28
CA LEU A 318 -18.72 -11.24 10.12
C LEU A 318 -19.02 -11.88 11.48
N GLN A 319 -19.30 -13.18 11.52
CA GLN A 319 -19.45 -13.92 12.76
C GLN A 319 -18.20 -13.78 13.65
N ALA A 320 -17.01 -13.99 13.08
CA ALA A 320 -15.76 -13.85 13.82
C ALA A 320 -15.56 -12.42 14.34
N ALA A 321 -15.91 -11.40 13.56
CA ALA A 321 -15.85 -9.99 14.00
C ALA A 321 -16.81 -9.71 15.16
N HIS A 322 -18.04 -10.20 15.06
CA HIS A 322 -19.06 -10.04 16.10
C HIS A 322 -18.68 -10.80 17.39
N GLU A 323 -18.20 -12.04 17.29
CA GLU A 323 -17.71 -12.80 18.44
C GLU A 323 -16.50 -12.13 19.11
N PHE A 324 -15.59 -11.55 18.30
CA PHE A 324 -14.43 -10.81 18.81
C PHE A 324 -14.84 -9.55 19.59
N LEU A 325 -15.90 -8.88 19.16
CA LEU A 325 -16.53 -7.76 19.86
C LEU A 325 -17.17 -8.22 21.16
N MET A 326 -18.05 -9.23 21.12
CA MET A 326 -18.77 -9.74 22.30
C MET A 326 -17.84 -10.31 23.36
N ALA A 327 -16.71 -10.93 22.98
CA ALA A 327 -15.72 -11.41 23.93
C ALA A 327 -15.07 -10.28 24.77
N ARG A 328 -15.07 -9.04 24.26
CA ARG A 328 -14.52 -7.85 24.94
C ARG A 328 -15.60 -6.97 25.56
N HIS A 329 -16.80 -7.00 24.99
CA HIS A 329 -17.96 -6.23 25.42
C HIS A 329 -19.18 -7.17 25.54
N PRO A 330 -19.22 -8.03 26.57
CA PRO A 330 -20.26 -9.07 26.68
C PRO A 330 -21.66 -8.52 26.96
N ASP A 331 -21.76 -7.28 27.47
CA ASP A 331 -23.01 -6.64 27.87
C ASP A 331 -23.68 -5.82 26.75
N LEU A 332 -23.20 -5.94 25.50
CA LEU A 332 -23.80 -5.23 24.37
C LEU A 332 -25.23 -5.72 24.08
N PRO A 333 -26.14 -4.82 23.66
CA PRO A 333 -27.50 -5.19 23.28
C PRO A 333 -27.54 -6.04 22.00
N PRO A 334 -28.69 -6.69 21.71
CA PRO A 334 -28.84 -7.48 20.49
C PRO A 334 -28.78 -6.61 19.23
N ILE A 335 -28.28 -7.19 18.13
CA ILE A 335 -28.32 -6.56 16.81
C ILE A 335 -29.76 -6.54 16.29
N THR A 336 -30.33 -5.36 16.10
CA THR A 336 -31.73 -5.17 15.63
C THR A 336 -31.81 -4.63 14.21
N THR A 337 -30.79 -3.88 13.80
CA THR A 337 -30.78 -3.13 12.53
C THR A 337 -29.44 -3.28 11.85
N ALA A 338 -29.46 -3.41 10.52
CA ALA A 338 -28.29 -3.22 9.67
C ALA A 338 -28.56 -2.04 8.72
N ILE A 339 -27.58 -1.16 8.56
CA ILE A 339 -27.60 -0.09 7.56
C ILE A 339 -26.45 -0.36 6.59
N ILE A 340 -26.79 -0.65 5.35
CA ILE A 340 -25.82 -0.95 4.30
C ILE A 340 -25.47 0.35 3.58
N THR A 341 -24.18 0.67 3.54
CA THR A 341 -23.65 1.86 2.88
C THR A 341 -23.75 1.73 1.37
N HIS A 342 -23.50 0.54 0.80
CA HIS A 342 -23.67 0.23 -0.62
C HIS A 342 -23.65 -1.28 -0.86
N ALA A 343 -24.18 -1.73 -2.00
CA ALA A 343 -24.38 -3.16 -2.30
C ALA A 343 -23.20 -3.86 -2.97
N HIS A 344 -21.97 -3.52 -2.57
CA HIS A 344 -20.79 -4.24 -3.01
C HIS A 344 -20.57 -5.52 -2.17
N TRP A 345 -19.93 -6.53 -2.77
CA TRP A 345 -19.90 -7.90 -2.24
C TRP A 345 -19.27 -7.99 -0.85
N ASP A 346 -18.28 -7.15 -0.58
CA ASP A 346 -17.57 -7.10 0.69
C ASP A 346 -18.31 -6.32 1.78
N HIS A 347 -19.41 -5.63 1.46
CA HIS A 347 -20.25 -4.92 2.43
C HIS A 347 -21.56 -5.64 2.73
N ILE A 348 -21.99 -6.58 1.89
CA ILE A 348 -23.26 -7.32 2.04
C ILE A 348 -23.09 -8.81 2.30
N GLY A 349 -21.89 -9.37 2.06
CA GLY A 349 -21.65 -10.81 2.06
C GLY A 349 -21.92 -11.50 3.41
N GLY A 350 -21.80 -10.79 4.55
CA GLY A 350 -22.16 -11.36 5.86
C GLY A 350 -23.64 -11.25 6.25
N LEU A 351 -24.53 -10.75 5.38
CA LEU A 351 -25.91 -10.46 5.76
C LEU A 351 -26.70 -11.71 6.19
N THR A 352 -26.42 -12.87 5.60
CA THR A 352 -27.05 -14.14 5.98
C THR A 352 -26.82 -14.44 7.47
N TYR A 353 -25.61 -14.22 7.98
CA TYR A 353 -25.31 -14.38 9.41
C TYR A 353 -26.15 -13.45 10.29
N LEU A 354 -26.29 -12.16 9.91
CA LEU A 354 -27.11 -11.22 10.68
C LEU A 354 -28.59 -11.64 10.72
N ARG A 355 -29.12 -12.17 9.61
CA ARG A 355 -30.50 -12.65 9.55
C ARG A 355 -30.71 -13.94 10.34
N GLU A 356 -29.71 -14.83 10.39
CA GLU A 356 -29.73 -16.01 11.25
C GLU A 356 -29.67 -15.64 12.74
N LEU A 357 -28.83 -14.66 13.08
CA LEU A 357 -28.69 -14.15 14.44
C LEU A 357 -29.97 -13.48 14.93
N ASN A 358 -30.64 -12.71 14.08
CA ASN A 358 -31.92 -12.08 14.37
C ASN A 358 -32.88 -12.17 13.16
N PRO A 359 -33.87 -13.10 13.19
CA PRO A 359 -34.86 -13.22 12.12
C PRO A 359 -35.75 -11.98 11.90
N ASN A 360 -35.79 -11.06 12.87
CA ASN A 360 -36.52 -9.79 12.79
C ASN A 360 -35.62 -8.59 12.43
N LEU A 361 -34.37 -8.83 12.00
CA LEU A 361 -33.45 -7.80 11.56
C LEU A 361 -34.10 -6.90 10.49
N ILE A 362 -33.98 -5.58 10.67
CA ILE A 362 -34.38 -4.60 9.66
C ILE A 362 -33.13 -4.12 8.92
N VAL A 363 -33.12 -4.30 7.60
CA VAL A 363 -32.03 -3.86 6.72
C VAL A 363 -32.41 -2.59 5.98
N TYR A 364 -31.66 -1.50 6.20
CA TYR A 364 -31.73 -0.28 5.40
C TYR A 364 -30.70 -0.33 4.26
N GLY A 365 -31.07 0.18 3.09
CA GLY A 365 -30.16 0.30 1.96
C GLY A 365 -30.73 1.19 0.86
N ARG A 366 -29.90 1.53 -0.12
CA ARG A 366 -30.29 2.39 -1.24
C ARG A 366 -31.29 1.71 -2.16
N GLU A 367 -32.14 2.49 -2.82
CA GLU A 367 -33.15 1.92 -3.75
C GLU A 367 -32.56 1.42 -5.07
N ASN A 368 -31.44 1.99 -5.51
CA ASN A 368 -30.81 1.76 -6.79
C ASN A 368 -29.66 0.72 -6.75
N TYR A 369 -29.62 -0.13 -5.73
CA TYR A 369 -28.57 -1.14 -5.50
C TYR A 369 -28.41 -2.19 -6.62
N ALA A 370 -29.43 -2.38 -7.46
CA ALA A 370 -29.48 -3.50 -8.40
C ALA A 370 -28.35 -3.49 -9.44
N GLY A 371 -27.92 -2.30 -9.89
CA GLY A 371 -26.81 -2.16 -10.84
C GLY A 371 -25.47 -2.55 -10.22
N THR A 372 -25.19 -2.03 -9.03
CA THR A 372 -24.03 -2.43 -8.20
C THR A 372 -24.01 -3.92 -7.95
N LEU A 373 -25.15 -4.50 -7.54
CA LEU A 373 -25.23 -5.92 -7.22
C LEU A 373 -24.98 -6.82 -8.44
N ASP A 374 -25.45 -6.42 -9.62
CA ASP A 374 -25.22 -7.16 -10.88
C ASP A 374 -23.72 -7.21 -11.21
N ARG A 375 -23.02 -6.07 -11.12
CA ARG A 375 -21.58 -6.00 -11.36
C ARG A 375 -20.76 -6.73 -10.30
N ALA A 376 -21.14 -6.58 -9.03
CA ALA A 376 -20.49 -7.27 -7.91
C ALA A 376 -20.59 -8.81 -8.06
N ASN A 377 -21.65 -9.33 -8.68
CA ASN A 377 -21.86 -10.77 -8.88
C ASN A 377 -21.16 -11.38 -10.10
N ARG A 378 -20.29 -10.63 -10.78
CA ARG A 378 -19.47 -11.18 -11.85
C ARG A 378 -18.49 -12.26 -11.33
N ASP A 379 -18.32 -13.31 -12.13
CA ASP A 379 -17.29 -14.33 -11.92
C ASP A 379 -15.87 -13.76 -12.09
N HIS A 380 -14.98 -14.12 -11.17
CA HIS A 380 -13.56 -13.76 -11.21
C HIS A 380 -12.68 -14.97 -11.44
N SER A 381 -11.62 -14.81 -12.24
CA SER A 381 -10.59 -15.83 -12.39
C SER A 381 -9.58 -15.87 -11.23
N TYR A 382 -9.60 -14.85 -10.37
CA TYR A 382 -8.69 -14.70 -9.24
C TYR A 382 -9.27 -15.38 -8.00
N GLU A 383 -8.58 -16.42 -7.51
CA GLU A 383 -9.05 -17.24 -6.38
C GLU A 383 -8.69 -16.63 -5.02
N GLN A 384 -7.73 -15.70 -4.95
CA GLN A 384 -7.30 -15.06 -3.70
C GLN A 384 -7.92 -13.69 -3.49
N PHE A 385 -8.64 -13.14 -4.47
CA PHE A 385 -9.28 -11.84 -4.30
C PHE A 385 -10.46 -11.93 -3.31
N ARG A 386 -11.44 -12.79 -3.58
CA ARG A 386 -12.61 -13.00 -2.70
C ARG A 386 -12.51 -14.21 -1.77
N SER A 387 -11.50 -15.07 -1.97
CA SER A 387 -11.40 -16.47 -1.54
C SER A 387 -11.90 -17.45 -2.59
N ALA A 388 -11.25 -18.61 -2.69
CA ALA A 388 -11.70 -19.74 -3.49
C ALA A 388 -12.97 -20.40 -2.92
N GLU A 389 -13.32 -20.06 -1.67
CA GLU A 389 -14.52 -20.53 -0.98
C GLU A 389 -15.65 -19.49 -1.01
N PHE A 390 -15.49 -18.38 -1.73
CA PHE A 390 -16.55 -17.36 -1.85
C PHE A 390 -17.78 -17.92 -2.57
N ASP A 391 -18.96 -17.75 -1.97
CA ASP A 391 -20.24 -18.18 -2.53
C ASP A 391 -21.09 -16.97 -2.96
N HIS A 392 -21.45 -16.92 -4.25
CA HIS A 392 -22.29 -15.86 -4.80
C HIS A 392 -23.69 -15.79 -4.18
N GLU A 393 -24.20 -16.87 -3.59
CA GLU A 393 -25.49 -16.88 -2.89
C GLU A 393 -25.50 -15.93 -1.68
N TRP A 394 -24.33 -15.64 -1.10
CA TRP A 394 -24.17 -14.69 0.02
C TRP A 394 -24.53 -13.26 -0.36
N THR A 395 -24.46 -12.92 -1.65
CA THR A 395 -24.67 -11.55 -2.13
C THR A 395 -25.89 -11.45 -3.06
N THR A 396 -26.11 -12.43 -3.95
CA THR A 396 -27.17 -12.41 -4.97
C THR A 396 -28.57 -12.15 -4.42
N SER A 397 -28.85 -12.64 -3.21
CA SER A 397 -30.13 -12.50 -2.53
C SER A 397 -30.33 -11.15 -1.82
N TYR A 398 -29.32 -10.28 -1.78
CA TYR A 398 -29.35 -9.02 -1.06
C TYR A 398 -30.50 -8.11 -1.50
N ARG A 399 -31.40 -7.77 -0.58
CA ARG A 399 -32.48 -6.79 -0.78
C ARG A 399 -32.69 -6.02 0.53
N PRO A 400 -32.77 -4.67 0.51
CA PRO A 400 -33.09 -3.90 1.71
C PRO A 400 -34.57 -4.07 2.11
N ASP A 401 -34.85 -4.16 3.40
CA ASP A 401 -36.21 -4.19 3.96
C ASP A 401 -36.82 -2.77 4.01
N ARG A 402 -35.95 -1.75 4.07
CA ARG A 402 -36.28 -0.33 4.05
C ARG A 402 -35.38 0.38 3.04
N VAL A 403 -35.98 0.81 1.94
CA VAL A 403 -35.27 1.55 0.88
C VAL A 403 -35.10 3.03 1.25
N VAL A 404 -33.94 3.58 0.91
CA VAL A 404 -33.62 5.00 1.03
C VAL A 404 -33.48 5.58 -0.37
N ALA A 405 -34.46 6.39 -0.79
CA ALA A 405 -34.49 7.04 -2.09
C ALA A 405 -34.02 8.51 -2.03
N GLN A 406 -34.22 9.14 -0.88
CA GLN A 406 -33.93 10.55 -0.61
C GLN A 406 -33.37 10.72 0.80
N ARG A 407 -32.80 11.89 1.09
CA ARG A 407 -32.30 12.20 2.44
C ARG A 407 -33.40 11.95 3.47
N THR A 408 -33.14 11.04 4.39
CA THR A 408 -34.14 10.53 5.34
C THR A 408 -33.58 10.57 6.75
N GLY A 409 -34.29 11.26 7.65
CA GLY A 409 -34.00 11.21 9.08
C GLY A 409 -34.72 10.01 9.72
N ILE A 410 -33.99 9.19 10.48
CA ILE A 410 -34.56 8.09 11.27
C ILE A 410 -34.11 8.18 12.72
N THR A 411 -34.91 7.58 13.60
CA THR A 411 -34.56 7.43 15.02
C THR A 411 -34.63 5.96 15.38
N LEU A 412 -33.52 5.39 15.83
CA LEU A 412 -33.42 4.00 16.29
C LEU A 412 -33.04 4.02 17.76
N ALA A 413 -33.93 3.55 18.64
CA ALA A 413 -33.71 3.44 20.08
C ALA A 413 -33.03 4.69 20.70
N GLY A 414 -33.59 5.86 20.37
CA GLY A 414 -33.13 7.17 20.85
C GLY A 414 -31.93 7.79 20.12
N SER A 415 -31.26 7.07 19.22
CA SER A 415 -30.22 7.62 18.33
C SER A 415 -30.83 8.21 17.06
N ARG A 416 -30.45 9.45 16.72
CA ARG A 416 -30.81 10.08 15.44
C ARG A 416 -29.78 9.75 14.36
N TYR A 417 -30.27 9.35 13.19
CA TYR A 417 -29.47 9.17 11.98
C TYR A 417 -30.05 9.99 10.84
N GLU A 418 -29.17 10.50 9.99
CA GLU A 418 -29.52 11.04 8.67
C GLU A 418 -28.91 10.14 7.61
N LEU A 419 -29.76 9.47 6.83
CA LEU A 419 -29.37 8.64 5.71
C LEU A 419 -29.38 9.51 4.46
N ILE A 420 -28.22 9.72 3.84
CA ILE A 420 -28.03 10.68 2.75
C ILE A 420 -27.60 9.92 1.49
N PRO A 421 -28.52 9.70 0.53
CA PRO A 421 -28.18 9.14 -0.77
C PRO A 421 -27.17 10.02 -1.52
N VAL A 422 -26.05 9.44 -1.92
CA VAL A 422 -25.01 10.09 -2.73
C VAL A 422 -24.57 9.18 -3.89
N VAL A 423 -23.64 9.64 -4.73
CA VAL A 423 -22.95 8.76 -5.69
C VAL A 423 -21.51 8.66 -5.22
N GLY A 424 -21.11 7.48 -4.78
CA GLY A 424 -19.77 7.25 -4.24
C GLY A 424 -18.72 7.26 -5.32
N GLY A 425 -17.46 7.39 -4.92
CA GLY A 425 -16.33 7.17 -5.81
C GLY A 425 -16.31 5.74 -6.36
N GLU A 426 -16.75 4.75 -5.60
CA GLU A 426 -16.87 3.37 -6.04
C GLU A 426 -18.21 3.10 -6.76
N THR A 427 -19.36 3.24 -6.06
CA THR A 427 -20.67 2.80 -6.57
C THR A 427 -21.73 3.92 -6.63
N GLU A 428 -22.73 3.76 -7.50
CA GLU A 428 -23.87 4.66 -7.69
C GLU A 428 -24.91 4.61 -6.56
N ASP A 429 -24.86 3.57 -5.73
CA ASP A 429 -25.77 3.33 -4.62
C ASP A 429 -25.13 3.59 -3.25
N ALA A 430 -24.11 4.45 -3.18
CA ALA A 430 -23.47 4.84 -1.92
C ALA A 430 -24.39 5.64 -0.98
N LEU A 431 -24.34 5.37 0.32
CA LEU A 431 -25.17 5.99 1.34
C LEU A 431 -24.30 6.52 2.47
N LEU A 432 -24.38 7.82 2.74
CA LEU A 432 -23.80 8.36 3.96
C LEU A 432 -24.75 8.11 5.13
N VAL A 433 -24.20 7.64 6.25
CA VAL A 433 -24.93 7.47 7.51
C VAL A 433 -24.39 8.47 8.51
N HIS A 434 -25.07 9.61 8.65
CA HIS A 434 -24.64 10.69 9.51
C HIS A 434 -25.34 10.65 10.87
N MET A 435 -24.55 10.70 11.95
CA MET A 435 -25.01 10.73 13.34
C MET A 435 -24.67 12.10 13.95
N PRO A 436 -25.57 13.10 13.85
CA PRO A 436 -25.28 14.46 14.30
C PRO A 436 -25.10 14.58 15.81
N ASP A 437 -25.67 13.67 16.61
CA ASP A 437 -25.56 13.72 18.08
C ASP A 437 -24.12 13.44 18.59
N ILE A 438 -23.28 12.81 17.76
CA ILE A 438 -21.90 12.44 18.11
C ILE A 438 -20.87 12.85 17.04
N ASP A 439 -21.28 13.68 16.08
CA ASP A 439 -20.45 14.19 14.97
C ASP A 439 -19.67 13.10 14.20
N VAL A 440 -20.32 11.96 13.93
CA VAL A 440 -19.79 10.83 13.16
C VAL A 440 -20.53 10.71 11.83
N VAL A 441 -19.80 10.46 10.74
CA VAL A 441 -20.39 10.01 9.48
C VAL A 441 -19.72 8.72 9.01
N PHE A 442 -20.53 7.71 8.70
CA PHE A 442 -20.08 6.53 7.96
C PHE A 442 -20.27 6.81 6.48
N VAL A 443 -19.24 6.56 5.70
CA VAL A 443 -19.19 6.97 4.30
C VAL A 443 -19.01 5.81 3.33
N GLY A 444 -18.84 4.58 3.81
CA GLY A 444 -18.53 3.43 2.95
C GLY A 444 -17.30 3.73 2.08
N ASP A 445 -17.45 3.49 0.78
CA ASP A 445 -16.34 3.51 -0.20
C ASP A 445 -16.45 4.72 -1.14
N ILE A 446 -16.91 5.86 -0.61
CA ILE A 446 -17.04 7.09 -1.41
C ILE A 446 -15.69 7.64 -1.89
N LEU A 447 -14.60 7.33 -1.18
CA LEU A 447 -13.24 7.73 -1.49
C LEU A 447 -12.32 6.56 -1.20
N MET A 448 -11.76 6.01 -2.27
CA MET A 448 -10.83 4.90 -2.20
C MET A 448 -9.54 5.28 -2.94
N PRO A 449 -8.41 4.60 -2.69
CA PRO A 449 -7.20 4.75 -3.51
C PRO A 449 -7.36 4.17 -4.92
N PHE A 450 -8.56 3.72 -5.25
CA PHE A 450 -9.06 3.28 -6.54
C PHE A 450 -10.51 3.78 -6.67
N TYR A 451 -11.09 3.80 -7.86
CA TYR A 451 -12.47 4.25 -8.06
C TYR A 451 -13.22 3.14 -8.80
N GLY A 452 -13.98 2.34 -8.05
CA GLY A 452 -14.60 1.11 -8.54
C GLY A 452 -13.64 -0.08 -8.51
N GLU A 453 -14.16 -1.30 -8.39
CA GLU A 453 -13.37 -2.51 -8.59
C GLU A 453 -12.79 -2.49 -10.04
N PRO A 454 -11.45 -2.56 -10.26
CA PRO A 454 -10.83 -2.36 -11.58
C PRO A 454 -11.28 -3.32 -12.68
N TRP A 455 -11.92 -4.44 -12.32
CA TRP A 455 -12.36 -5.48 -13.25
C TRP A 455 -13.77 -5.25 -13.80
N VAL A 456 -14.54 -4.34 -13.19
CA VAL A 456 -15.92 -4.02 -13.55
C VAL A 456 -16.07 -2.54 -13.93
N GLU A 457 -17.15 -2.23 -14.65
CA GLU A 457 -17.47 -0.87 -15.10
C GLU A 457 -18.13 -0.10 -13.95
N GLU A 458 -17.29 0.55 -13.15
CA GLU A 458 -17.62 1.29 -11.94
C GLU A 458 -16.70 2.52 -11.84
N GLY A 459 -16.88 3.34 -10.80
CA GLY A 459 -16.01 4.49 -10.56
C GLY A 459 -16.62 5.81 -11.01
N TYR A 460 -17.40 6.46 -10.15
CA TYR A 460 -18.18 7.65 -10.52
C TYR A 460 -17.43 8.96 -10.25
N ILE A 461 -16.63 9.39 -11.22
CA ILE A 461 -15.70 10.53 -11.08
C ILE A 461 -16.38 11.86 -10.69
N ASP A 462 -17.46 12.25 -11.38
CA ASP A 462 -18.17 13.50 -11.03
C ASP A 462 -18.98 13.36 -9.73
N GLY A 463 -19.51 12.16 -9.47
CA GLY A 463 -20.26 11.86 -8.25
C GLY A 463 -19.39 11.98 -7.01
N ALA A 464 -18.15 11.49 -7.07
CA ALA A 464 -17.18 11.61 -5.99
C ALA A 464 -16.92 13.06 -5.58
N MET A 465 -16.85 14.00 -6.54
CA MET A 465 -16.67 15.42 -6.22
C MET A 465 -17.85 15.98 -5.42
N ALA A 466 -19.08 15.70 -5.84
CA ALA A 466 -20.28 16.13 -5.12
C ALA A 466 -20.36 15.50 -3.72
N THR A 467 -19.96 14.23 -3.59
CA THR A 467 -19.97 13.52 -2.32
C THR A 467 -18.91 14.03 -1.35
N MET A 468 -17.71 14.38 -1.83
CA MET A 468 -16.72 15.10 -1.03
C MET A 468 -17.28 16.42 -0.50
N ASP A 469 -17.96 17.18 -1.36
CA ASP A 469 -18.56 18.46 -0.97
C ASP A 469 -19.66 18.27 0.10
N GLU A 470 -20.49 17.22 -0.01
CA GLU A 470 -21.49 16.86 1.02
C GLU A 470 -20.81 16.52 2.37
N VAL A 471 -19.80 15.64 2.39
CA VAL A 471 -19.10 15.26 3.62
C VAL A 471 -18.39 16.46 4.26
N ILE A 472 -17.73 17.31 3.47
CA ILE A 472 -17.11 18.54 3.95
C ILE A 472 -18.17 19.47 4.57
N SER A 473 -19.36 19.56 3.97
CA SER A 473 -20.45 20.40 4.48
C SER A 473 -21.03 19.93 5.82
N LEU A 474 -21.01 18.60 6.07
CA LEU A 474 -21.40 18.03 7.36
C LEU A 474 -20.41 18.39 8.49
N ASN A 475 -19.16 18.69 8.13
CA ASN A 475 -18.07 19.04 9.06
C ASN A 475 -17.95 18.07 10.27
N PRO A 476 -17.87 16.75 10.03
CA PRO A 476 -17.85 15.75 11.09
C PRO A 476 -16.51 15.75 11.85
N THR A 477 -16.53 15.26 13.09
CA THR A 477 -15.29 15.01 13.86
C THR A 477 -14.66 13.68 13.49
N GLN A 478 -15.46 12.70 13.06
CA GLN A 478 -15.02 11.38 12.63
C GLN A 478 -15.64 11.01 11.29
N ILE A 479 -14.80 10.61 10.34
CA ILE A 479 -15.20 10.06 9.04
C ILE A 479 -14.80 8.59 9.04
N LEU A 480 -15.78 7.70 8.97
CA LEU A 480 -15.59 6.25 9.02
C LEU A 480 -15.87 5.64 7.66
N HIS A 481 -14.81 5.17 7.01
CA HIS A 481 -14.83 4.58 5.67
C HIS A 481 -15.00 3.06 5.74
N GLY A 482 -15.26 2.40 4.61
CA GLY A 482 -15.35 0.94 4.56
C GLY A 482 -14.03 0.20 4.76
N HIS A 483 -12.89 0.88 4.56
CA HIS A 483 -11.55 0.28 4.59
C HIS A 483 -10.53 1.24 5.21
N TYR A 484 -10.47 1.34 6.53
CA TYR A 484 -9.60 2.28 7.24
C TYR A 484 -8.13 2.23 6.80
N PRO A 485 -7.49 1.06 6.62
CA PRO A 485 -6.10 1.00 6.17
C PRO A 485 -5.89 1.63 4.77
N LEU A 486 -6.90 1.65 3.91
CA LEU A 486 -6.84 2.30 2.59
C LEU A 486 -7.23 3.78 2.62
N THR A 487 -7.91 4.22 3.68
CA THR A 487 -8.64 5.51 3.69
C THR A 487 -8.25 6.42 4.85
N PHE A 488 -7.30 6.03 5.70
CA PHE A 488 -6.79 6.86 6.80
C PHE A 488 -6.29 8.24 6.34
N MET A 489 -5.91 8.37 5.06
CA MET A 489 -5.48 9.60 4.43
C MET A 489 -6.63 10.54 4.01
N TYR A 490 -7.89 10.12 4.12
CA TYR A 490 -9.08 10.90 3.75
C TYR A 490 -9.84 11.43 4.98
N GLY A 491 -9.09 11.98 5.95
CA GLY A 491 -9.65 12.81 7.01
C GLY A 491 -10.13 14.17 6.48
N LEU A 492 -10.86 14.95 7.30
CA LEU A 492 -11.53 16.18 6.84
C LEU A 492 -10.59 17.22 6.21
N GLU A 493 -9.47 17.56 6.86
CA GLU A 493 -8.52 18.54 6.31
C GLU A 493 -7.80 18.03 5.05
N PRO A 494 -7.19 16.81 5.04
CA PRO A 494 -6.67 16.23 3.81
C PRO A 494 -7.69 16.11 2.69
N MET A 495 -8.97 15.84 2.99
CA MET A 495 -10.05 15.74 2.01
C MET A 495 -10.32 17.07 1.31
N LYS A 496 -10.25 18.20 2.03
CA LYS A 496 -10.42 19.54 1.42
C LYS A 496 -9.34 19.83 0.38
N GLU A 497 -8.10 19.49 0.68
CA GLU A 497 -6.98 19.69 -0.25
C GLU A 497 -6.98 18.66 -1.38
N TYR A 498 -7.29 17.40 -1.05
CA TYR A 498 -7.49 16.34 -2.05
C TYR A 498 -8.58 16.70 -3.05
N ARG A 499 -9.73 17.22 -2.59
CA ARG A 499 -10.85 17.64 -3.45
C ARG A 499 -10.43 18.69 -4.49
N LYS A 500 -9.53 19.62 -4.15
CA LYS A 500 -8.97 20.59 -5.11
C LYS A 500 -8.05 19.91 -6.13
N GLY A 501 -7.15 19.04 -5.65
CA GLY A 501 -6.25 18.27 -6.50
C GLY A 501 -7.00 17.32 -7.44
N TYR A 502 -8.08 16.70 -6.97
CA TYR A 502 -8.95 15.82 -7.72
C TYR A 502 -9.64 16.55 -8.87
N GLU A 503 -10.28 17.68 -8.59
CA GLU A 503 -10.93 18.52 -9.61
C GLU A 503 -9.92 18.93 -10.70
N TRP A 504 -8.73 19.36 -10.29
CA TRP A 504 -7.65 19.71 -11.20
C TRP A 504 -7.19 18.51 -12.07
N LEU A 505 -7.05 17.32 -11.47
CA LEU A 505 -6.62 16.11 -12.16
C LEU A 505 -7.68 15.65 -13.16
N VAL A 506 -8.96 15.66 -12.80
CA VAL A 506 -10.08 15.29 -13.68
C VAL A 506 -10.17 16.26 -14.85
N ALA A 507 -10.10 17.57 -14.59
CA ALA A 507 -10.12 18.59 -15.63
C ALA A 507 -8.93 18.44 -16.60
N SER A 508 -7.73 18.20 -16.05
CA SER A 508 -6.52 17.97 -16.83
C SER A 508 -6.63 16.70 -17.65
N THR A 509 -7.10 15.61 -17.07
CA THR A 509 -7.27 14.33 -17.78
C THR A 509 -8.25 14.49 -18.94
N ARG A 510 -9.42 15.08 -18.69
CA ARG A 510 -10.42 15.38 -19.74
C ARG A 510 -9.84 16.21 -20.88
N LEU A 511 -9.03 17.22 -20.56
CA LEU A 511 -8.35 18.03 -21.56
C LEU A 511 -7.42 17.18 -22.44
N HIS A 512 -6.61 16.33 -21.84
CA HIS A 512 -5.66 15.48 -22.56
C HIS A 512 -6.37 14.41 -23.41
N ILE A 513 -7.37 13.70 -22.87
CA ILE A 513 -8.13 12.69 -23.61
C ILE A 513 -8.81 13.30 -24.85
N ARG A 514 -9.42 14.49 -24.73
CA ARG A 514 -10.04 15.20 -25.87
C ARG A 514 -9.05 15.59 -26.96
N ASN A 515 -7.75 15.58 -26.67
CA ASN A 515 -6.67 15.92 -27.60
C ASN A 515 -5.80 14.70 -27.94
N GLY A 516 -6.36 13.49 -27.83
CA GLY A 516 -5.75 12.26 -28.33
C GLY A 516 -4.72 11.61 -27.42
N TYR A 517 -4.54 12.09 -26.19
CA TYR A 517 -3.68 11.37 -25.23
C TYR A 517 -4.41 10.11 -24.74
N SER A 518 -3.69 9.01 -24.63
CA SER A 518 -4.17 7.82 -23.90
C SER A 518 -4.08 8.03 -22.38
N ALA A 519 -4.80 7.21 -21.61
CA ALA A 519 -4.63 7.19 -20.15
C ALA A 519 -3.16 6.94 -19.74
N LYS A 520 -2.46 6.06 -20.48
CA LYS A 520 -1.04 5.76 -20.25
C LYS A 520 -0.14 6.97 -20.52
N ASP A 521 -0.42 7.74 -21.58
CA ASP A 521 0.31 8.98 -21.85
C ASP A 521 0.17 9.96 -20.68
N ILE A 522 -1.04 10.12 -20.15
CA ILE A 522 -1.34 11.05 -19.06
C ILE A 522 -0.66 10.62 -17.75
N MET A 523 -0.72 9.33 -17.40
CA MET A 523 0.02 8.79 -16.25
C MET A 523 1.53 9.06 -16.38
N ARG A 524 2.07 8.93 -17.60
CA ARG A 524 3.49 9.20 -17.89
C ARG A 524 3.87 10.68 -17.82
N LEU A 525 2.93 11.60 -17.97
CA LEU A 525 3.17 13.03 -17.72
C LEU A 525 3.46 13.31 -16.23
N ASN A 526 3.06 12.39 -15.34
CA ASN A 526 3.22 12.48 -13.89
C ASN A 526 2.71 13.82 -13.36
N LEU A 527 1.44 14.13 -13.67
CA LEU A 527 0.81 15.42 -13.37
C LEU A 527 0.66 15.66 -11.85
N ILE A 528 1.10 16.82 -11.39
CA ILE A 528 1.05 17.26 -9.99
C ILE A 528 0.53 18.71 -9.94
N PRO A 529 -0.58 18.97 -9.23
CA PRO A 529 -1.22 20.29 -9.21
C PRO A 529 -0.33 21.33 -8.52
N PRO A 530 -0.12 22.50 -9.13
CA PRO A 530 0.50 23.63 -8.45
C PRO A 530 -0.25 23.99 -7.16
N GLY A 531 0.49 24.12 -6.06
CA GLY A 531 -0.03 24.42 -4.72
C GLY A 531 -0.01 23.21 -3.79
N LEU A 532 -0.03 21.98 -4.33
CA LEU A 532 0.01 20.76 -3.52
C LEU A 532 1.26 20.70 -2.65
N GLU A 533 2.39 21.26 -3.10
CA GLU A 533 3.66 21.23 -2.38
C GLU A 533 3.62 21.87 -0.98
N LYS A 534 2.56 22.62 -0.67
CA LYS A 534 2.32 23.26 0.63
C LYS A 534 1.47 22.42 1.58
N HIS A 535 1.01 21.26 1.12
CA HIS A 535 0.04 20.39 1.79
C HIS A 535 0.58 18.95 1.91
N PRO A 536 1.65 18.71 2.68
CA PRO A 536 2.23 17.37 2.88
C PRO A 536 1.23 16.34 3.41
N GLU A 537 0.20 16.78 4.13
CA GLU A 537 -0.94 15.96 4.59
C GLU A 537 -1.78 15.37 3.45
N ALA A 538 -1.74 15.98 2.26
CA ALA A 538 -2.49 15.55 1.08
C ALA A 538 -1.64 14.76 0.08
N TYR A 539 -0.35 14.50 0.37
CA TYR A 539 0.54 13.83 -0.58
C TYR A 539 0.09 12.40 -0.89
N ALA A 540 -0.26 11.64 0.14
CA ALA A 540 -0.73 10.27 -0.01
C ALA A 540 -2.14 10.23 -0.64
N SER A 541 -3.06 11.09 -0.17
CA SER A 541 -4.43 11.13 -0.67
C SER A 541 -4.51 11.51 -2.15
N TYR A 542 -3.60 12.36 -2.65
CA TYR A 542 -3.50 12.63 -4.09
C TYR A 542 -2.84 11.49 -4.86
N LEU A 543 -1.69 10.97 -4.40
CA LEU A 543 -0.93 9.97 -5.14
C LEU A 543 -1.71 8.67 -5.34
N ALA A 544 -2.28 8.16 -4.24
CA ALA A 544 -2.85 6.83 -4.19
C ALA A 544 -3.91 6.57 -5.28
N PRO A 545 -4.93 7.43 -5.48
CA PRO A 545 -5.93 7.25 -6.51
C PRO A 545 -5.56 7.84 -7.88
N ARG A 546 -4.48 8.62 -8.00
CA ARG A 546 -4.20 9.43 -9.20
C ARG A 546 -4.34 8.63 -10.51
N ASP A 547 -3.67 7.48 -10.57
CA ASP A 547 -3.64 6.67 -11.78
C ASP A 547 -5.01 6.04 -12.06
N HIS A 548 -5.73 5.60 -11.02
CA HIS A 548 -7.10 5.10 -11.16
C HIS A 548 -8.09 6.18 -11.63
N VAL A 549 -7.97 7.41 -11.10
CA VAL A 549 -8.79 8.55 -11.54
C VAL A 549 -8.54 8.88 -13.01
N ILE A 550 -7.26 8.86 -13.45
CA ILE A 550 -6.92 9.05 -14.86
C ILE A 550 -7.55 7.94 -15.72
N ALA A 551 -7.38 6.67 -15.32
CA ALA A 551 -7.89 5.52 -16.05
C ALA A 551 -9.42 5.55 -16.18
N ARG A 552 -10.15 5.76 -15.07
CA ARG A 552 -11.61 5.82 -15.05
C ARG A 552 -12.18 7.01 -15.79
N THR A 553 -11.54 8.16 -15.70
CA THR A 553 -11.93 9.33 -16.50
C THR A 553 -11.79 9.03 -17.99
N ALA A 554 -10.72 8.33 -18.40
CA ALA A 554 -10.53 7.93 -19.79
C ALA A 554 -11.56 6.90 -20.24
N ASP A 555 -11.79 5.86 -19.43
CA ASP A 555 -12.76 4.77 -19.69
C ASP A 555 -14.15 5.31 -20.02
N HIS A 556 -14.62 6.32 -19.27
CA HIS A 556 -15.92 6.96 -19.51
C HIS A 556 -15.96 7.95 -20.69
N MET A 557 -14.86 8.11 -21.43
CA MET A 557 -14.73 9.07 -22.52
C MET A 557 -14.31 8.47 -23.86
N VAL A 558 -13.75 7.26 -23.85
CA VAL A 558 -13.16 6.63 -25.05
C VAL A 558 -13.98 5.43 -25.50
N GLY A 559 -13.84 5.09 -26.79
CA GLY A 559 -14.42 3.86 -27.32
C GLY A 559 -13.52 2.65 -27.08
N ILE A 560 -13.94 1.50 -27.62
CA ILE A 560 -13.16 0.26 -27.58
C ILE A 560 -11.80 0.35 -28.30
N TRP A 561 -11.62 1.37 -29.15
CA TRP A 561 -10.34 1.75 -29.75
C TRP A 561 -9.94 3.13 -29.26
N GLN A 562 -8.70 3.28 -28.84
CA GLN A 562 -8.18 4.51 -28.24
C GLN A 562 -7.03 5.03 -29.09
N GLU A 563 -7.12 6.28 -29.54
CA GLU A 563 -6.00 6.95 -30.21
C GLU A 563 -4.89 7.22 -29.19
N ASP A 564 -3.65 7.25 -29.67
CA ASP A 564 -2.51 7.80 -28.94
C ASP A 564 -2.14 9.18 -29.47
N ILE A 565 -1.34 9.93 -28.72
CA ILE A 565 -0.98 11.31 -29.08
C ILE A 565 -0.31 11.40 -30.46
N THR A 566 0.29 10.31 -30.95
CA THR A 566 0.95 10.28 -32.26
C THR A 566 0.04 9.81 -33.40
N GLY A 567 -1.10 9.20 -33.10
CA GLY A 567 -1.99 8.52 -34.04
C GLY A 567 -1.37 7.29 -34.71
N LYS A 568 -0.29 6.73 -34.14
CA LYS A 568 0.50 5.64 -34.75
C LYS A 568 0.51 4.35 -33.94
N ASP A 569 0.07 4.37 -32.69
CA ASP A 569 0.01 3.19 -31.83
C ASP A 569 -1.32 3.15 -31.05
N PRO A 570 -2.47 3.08 -31.74
CA PRO A 570 -3.76 3.07 -31.08
C PRO A 570 -3.99 1.77 -30.28
N GLU A 571 -4.57 1.90 -29.09
CA GLU A 571 -4.96 0.75 -28.27
C GLU A 571 -6.23 0.07 -28.82
N GLY A 572 -6.31 -1.25 -28.67
CA GLY A 572 -7.49 -2.04 -29.08
C GLY A 572 -7.52 -2.48 -30.55
N LEU A 573 -6.52 -2.09 -31.37
CA LEU A 573 -6.48 -2.45 -32.80
C LEU A 573 -6.09 -3.93 -33.03
N TYR A 574 -5.19 -4.47 -32.21
CA TYR A 574 -4.65 -5.82 -32.36
C TYR A 574 -5.04 -6.72 -31.21
N ASN A 575 -5.22 -8.01 -31.51
CA ASN A 575 -5.54 -9.05 -30.52
C ASN A 575 -4.29 -9.83 -30.09
N LEU A 576 -3.20 -9.12 -29.78
CA LEU A 576 -1.95 -9.76 -29.34
C LEU A 576 -2.02 -10.11 -27.85
N THR A 577 -1.57 -11.33 -27.51
CA THR A 577 -1.50 -11.79 -26.13
C THR A 577 -0.08 -12.23 -25.76
N SER A 578 0.11 -12.69 -24.52
CA SER A 578 1.36 -13.32 -24.07
C SER A 578 1.78 -14.50 -24.95
N ILE A 579 0.86 -15.12 -25.70
CA ILE A 579 1.17 -16.18 -26.68
C ILE A 579 2.03 -15.62 -27.82
N GLU A 580 1.59 -14.54 -28.46
CA GLU A 580 2.30 -13.90 -29.58
C GLU A 580 3.63 -13.31 -29.14
N TYR A 581 3.68 -12.68 -27.96
CA TYR A 581 4.94 -12.20 -27.39
C TYR A 581 5.91 -13.35 -27.08
N GLY A 582 5.42 -14.50 -26.61
CA GLY A 582 6.24 -15.70 -26.44
C GLY A 582 6.78 -16.23 -27.76
N ARG A 583 5.96 -16.22 -28.83
CA ARG A 583 6.38 -16.60 -30.20
C ARG A 583 7.45 -15.66 -30.75
N LEU A 584 7.37 -14.35 -30.48
CA LEU A 584 8.41 -13.38 -30.86
C LEU A 584 9.80 -13.81 -30.38
N LEU A 585 9.90 -14.24 -29.11
CA LEU A 585 11.18 -14.63 -28.49
C LEU A 585 11.81 -15.86 -29.13
N GLU A 586 11.03 -16.92 -29.36
CA GLU A 586 11.56 -18.17 -29.89
C GLU A 586 11.65 -18.17 -31.41
N VAL A 587 10.55 -17.86 -32.09
CA VAL A 587 10.42 -18.12 -33.53
C VAL A 587 11.15 -17.05 -34.35
N TYR A 588 11.10 -15.80 -33.92
CA TYR A 588 11.59 -14.68 -34.70
C TYR A 588 12.95 -14.15 -34.21
N LEU A 589 13.21 -14.22 -32.90
CA LEU A 589 14.48 -13.78 -32.31
C LEU A 589 15.46 -14.93 -32.01
N ASP A 590 15.04 -16.20 -32.17
CA ASP A 590 15.85 -17.40 -31.89
C ASP A 590 16.52 -17.38 -30.50
N LEU A 591 15.81 -16.84 -29.49
CA LEU A 591 16.35 -16.74 -28.15
C LEU A 591 16.22 -18.06 -27.41
N SER A 592 17.33 -18.52 -26.83
CA SER A 592 17.29 -19.61 -25.85
C SER A 592 16.70 -19.14 -24.52
N PRO A 593 16.16 -20.06 -23.69
CA PRO A 593 15.70 -19.73 -22.33
C PRO A 593 16.77 -19.06 -21.47
N ARG A 594 18.07 -19.35 -21.71
CA ARG A 594 19.18 -18.73 -20.99
C ARG A 594 19.37 -17.26 -21.37
N GLN A 595 19.19 -16.92 -22.65
CA GLN A 595 19.25 -15.54 -23.14
C GLN A 595 18.05 -14.74 -22.62
N VAL A 596 16.84 -15.30 -22.67
CA VAL A 596 15.64 -14.67 -22.07
C VAL A 596 15.86 -14.43 -20.58
N ALA A 597 16.30 -15.44 -19.83
CA ALA A 597 16.60 -15.27 -18.39
C ALA A 597 17.77 -14.29 -18.12
N LYS A 598 18.62 -13.97 -19.09
CA LYS A 598 19.64 -12.92 -18.98
C LYS A 598 19.00 -11.54 -19.18
N ALA A 599 18.11 -11.40 -20.17
CA ALA A 599 17.36 -10.17 -20.42
C ALA A 599 16.46 -9.81 -19.21
N LEU A 600 15.69 -10.77 -18.70
CA LEU A 600 14.86 -10.59 -17.50
C LEU A 600 15.66 -10.08 -16.29
N ARG A 601 16.84 -10.65 -16.03
CA ARG A 601 17.73 -10.16 -14.96
C ARG A 601 18.21 -8.74 -15.18
N LYS A 602 18.44 -8.32 -16.43
CA LYS A 602 18.84 -6.95 -16.76
C LYS A 602 17.69 -5.99 -16.50
N MET A 603 16.47 -6.34 -16.94
CA MET A 603 15.25 -5.55 -16.70
C MET A 603 14.99 -5.36 -15.21
N ILE A 604 14.97 -6.45 -14.44
CA ILE A 604 14.78 -6.38 -12.98
C ILE A 604 15.88 -5.50 -12.36
N LYS A 605 17.16 -5.69 -12.69
CA LYS A 605 18.25 -4.86 -12.16
C LYS A 605 18.10 -3.37 -12.53
N GLY A 606 17.52 -3.06 -13.69
CA GLY A 606 17.23 -1.69 -14.13
C GLY A 606 15.96 -1.09 -13.53
N GLY A 607 15.16 -1.88 -12.83
CA GLY A 607 13.87 -1.46 -12.29
C GLY A 607 12.71 -1.57 -13.27
N ASP A 608 12.90 -2.19 -14.44
CA ASP A 608 11.84 -2.39 -15.44
C ASP A 608 10.98 -3.61 -15.07
N ASN A 609 10.37 -3.59 -13.89
CA ASN A 609 9.73 -4.77 -13.30
C ASN A 609 8.45 -5.18 -14.04
N GLU A 610 7.65 -4.23 -14.53
CA GLU A 610 6.45 -4.48 -15.34
C GLU A 610 6.83 -5.16 -16.65
N LEU A 611 7.87 -4.63 -17.31
CA LEU A 611 8.41 -5.21 -18.54
C LEU A 611 8.97 -6.63 -18.28
N ALA A 612 9.68 -6.82 -17.17
CA ALA A 612 10.20 -8.11 -16.77
C ALA A 612 9.08 -9.13 -16.50
N LEU A 613 8.04 -8.75 -15.75
CA LEU A 613 6.92 -9.63 -15.46
C LEU A 613 6.15 -10.00 -16.73
N HIS A 614 5.83 -9.01 -17.57
CA HIS A 614 5.13 -9.25 -18.83
C HIS A 614 5.91 -10.19 -19.76
N LEU A 615 7.22 -9.94 -19.92
CA LEU A 615 8.10 -10.81 -20.69
C LEU A 615 8.21 -12.22 -20.08
N ALA A 616 8.26 -12.34 -18.75
CA ALA A 616 8.37 -13.62 -18.07
C ALA A 616 7.10 -14.47 -18.26
N LEU A 617 5.91 -13.87 -18.18
CA LEU A 617 4.63 -14.55 -18.45
C LEU A 617 4.58 -15.09 -19.90
N ALA A 618 4.94 -14.26 -20.87
CA ALA A 618 5.04 -14.67 -22.27
C ALA A 618 6.06 -15.79 -22.49
N ALA A 619 7.21 -15.71 -21.81
CA ALA A 619 8.25 -16.73 -21.88
C ALA A 619 7.83 -18.06 -21.23
N GLU A 620 7.07 -18.06 -20.14
CA GLU A 620 6.61 -19.28 -19.48
C GLU A 620 5.63 -20.08 -20.34
N ILE A 621 4.74 -19.40 -21.08
CA ILE A 621 3.83 -20.04 -22.04
C ILE A 621 4.64 -20.79 -23.12
N ARG A 622 5.73 -20.20 -23.59
CA ARG A 622 6.50 -20.74 -24.72
C ARG A 622 7.56 -21.77 -24.31
N TYR A 623 8.21 -21.56 -23.17
CA TYR A 623 9.27 -22.42 -22.63
C TYR A 623 8.81 -23.11 -21.33
N PRO A 624 7.77 -23.98 -21.39
CA PRO A 624 7.20 -24.57 -20.18
C PRO A 624 8.28 -25.36 -19.43
N SER A 625 8.25 -25.31 -18.09
CA SER A 625 9.11 -26.06 -17.15
C SER A 625 10.58 -25.61 -17.00
N ARG A 626 10.88 -24.31 -17.10
CA ARG A 626 12.24 -23.76 -16.80
C ARG A 626 12.28 -22.96 -15.50
N SER A 627 12.74 -23.61 -14.43
CA SER A 627 12.82 -23.05 -13.06
C SER A 627 13.52 -21.69 -12.92
N LYS A 628 14.38 -21.28 -13.87
CA LYS A 628 15.03 -19.96 -13.82
C LYS A 628 14.12 -18.82 -14.28
N ILE A 629 13.28 -19.04 -15.29
CA ILE A 629 12.33 -18.01 -15.76
C ILE A 629 11.27 -17.80 -14.68
N THR A 630 10.73 -18.89 -14.12
CA THR A 630 9.77 -18.84 -13.01
C THR A 630 10.30 -18.08 -11.81
N LYS A 631 11.55 -18.32 -11.38
CA LYS A 631 12.16 -17.55 -10.28
C LYS A 631 12.32 -16.06 -10.59
N LEU A 632 12.56 -15.70 -11.84
CA LEU A 632 12.65 -14.29 -12.25
C LEU A 632 11.27 -13.64 -12.37
N LYS A 633 10.25 -14.42 -12.76
CA LYS A 633 8.84 -14.00 -12.69
C LYS A 633 8.45 -13.71 -11.24
N GLU A 634 8.72 -14.64 -10.32
CA GLU A 634 8.49 -14.48 -8.87
C GLU A 634 9.18 -13.22 -8.34
N GLN A 635 10.46 -12.99 -8.71
CA GLN A 635 11.20 -11.80 -8.29
C GLN A 635 10.61 -10.49 -8.85
N ALA A 636 10.23 -10.44 -10.13
CA ALA A 636 9.60 -9.26 -10.73
C ALA A 636 8.22 -8.98 -10.11
N ALA A 637 7.41 -10.03 -9.91
CA ALA A 637 6.12 -9.92 -9.25
C ALA A 637 6.23 -9.45 -7.80
N ASP A 638 7.23 -9.92 -7.04
CA ASP A 638 7.47 -9.42 -5.68
C ASP A 638 7.84 -7.94 -5.63
N GLN A 639 8.66 -7.45 -6.57
CA GLN A 639 8.98 -6.03 -6.65
C GLN A 639 7.73 -5.19 -6.93
N LEU A 640 6.90 -5.63 -7.88
CA LEU A 640 5.65 -4.94 -8.20
C LEU A 640 4.64 -5.02 -7.05
N ARG A 641 4.54 -6.16 -6.38
CA ARG A 641 3.72 -6.33 -5.19
C ARG A 641 4.18 -5.43 -4.04
N SER A 642 5.49 -5.30 -3.83
CA SER A 642 6.08 -4.38 -2.85
C SER A 642 5.81 -2.91 -3.19
N SER A 643 5.71 -2.55 -4.48
CA SER A 643 5.27 -1.20 -4.87
C SER A 643 3.78 -0.95 -4.57
N ALA A 644 2.93 -1.98 -4.69
CA ALA A 644 1.48 -1.87 -4.54
C ALA A 644 0.97 -1.93 -3.09
N GLN A 645 1.79 -2.40 -2.15
CA GLN A 645 1.41 -2.90 -0.82
C GLN A 645 0.69 -1.94 0.16
N TYR A 646 0.51 -0.67 -0.20
CA TYR A 646 -0.17 0.33 0.64
C TYR A 646 -1.51 0.79 0.09
N PHE A 647 -1.63 0.88 -1.23
CA PHE A 647 -2.72 1.61 -1.87
C PHE A 647 -3.49 0.82 -2.91
N ASP A 648 -2.89 -0.22 -3.50
CA ASP A 648 -3.51 -0.96 -4.61
C ASP A 648 -3.61 -2.45 -4.28
N PRO A 649 -4.65 -2.86 -3.51
CA PRO A 649 -4.84 -4.26 -3.14
C PRO A 649 -5.11 -5.14 -4.37
N PHE A 650 -5.71 -4.61 -5.44
CA PHE A 650 -5.97 -5.35 -6.66
C PHE A 650 -4.68 -5.75 -7.36
N LYS A 651 -3.75 -4.79 -7.55
CA LYS A 651 -2.41 -5.10 -8.06
C LYS A 651 -1.68 -6.05 -7.14
N PHE A 652 -1.75 -5.84 -5.82
CA PHE A 652 -1.10 -6.70 -4.85
C PHE A 652 -1.55 -8.17 -4.96
N VAL A 653 -2.86 -8.40 -5.01
CA VAL A 653 -3.45 -9.75 -5.17
C VAL A 653 -3.11 -10.34 -6.54
N ALA A 654 -3.29 -9.57 -7.62
CA ALA A 654 -3.00 -10.04 -8.97
C ALA A 654 -1.53 -10.47 -9.12
N TYR A 655 -0.58 -9.69 -8.60
CA TYR A 655 0.83 -10.07 -8.61
C TYR A 655 1.11 -11.28 -7.72
N THR A 656 0.42 -11.42 -6.58
CA THR A 656 0.52 -12.59 -5.69
C THR A 656 0.08 -13.87 -6.41
N GLU A 657 -1.04 -13.83 -7.12
CA GLU A 657 -1.56 -14.96 -7.89
C GLU A 657 -0.73 -15.29 -9.13
N MET A 658 -0.26 -14.27 -9.87
CA MET A 658 0.60 -14.47 -11.06
C MET A 658 1.90 -15.23 -10.74
N MET A 659 2.41 -15.12 -9.52
CA MET A 659 3.57 -15.90 -9.06
C MET A 659 3.21 -17.21 -8.35
N GLY A 660 1.92 -17.50 -8.14
CA GLY A 660 1.43 -18.73 -7.51
C GLY A 660 1.84 -18.86 -6.05
N LYS A 661 1.85 -17.75 -5.30
CA LYS A 661 2.15 -17.70 -3.85
C LYS A 661 0.95 -17.14 -3.09
N GLU A 662 1.07 -17.11 -1.78
CA GLU A 662 0.17 -16.41 -0.88
C GLU A 662 0.96 -15.38 -0.06
N HIS A 663 0.25 -14.44 0.56
CA HIS A 663 0.78 -13.50 1.54
C HIS A 663 -0.10 -13.54 2.79
N LYS A 664 0.30 -14.34 3.78
CA LYS A 664 -0.53 -14.62 4.95
C LYS A 664 -0.52 -13.45 5.95
N PRO A 665 -1.57 -13.30 6.77
CA PRO A 665 -1.58 -12.35 7.89
C PRO A 665 -0.47 -12.63 8.90
N ILE A 666 -0.12 -11.60 9.67
CA ILE A 666 0.75 -11.75 10.84
C ILE A 666 -0.03 -12.49 11.93
N SER A 667 0.60 -13.47 12.58
CA SER A 667 -0.07 -14.19 13.68
C SER A 667 -0.03 -13.39 14.98
N LEU A 668 -1.18 -13.27 15.66
CA LEU A 668 -1.25 -12.69 17.00
C LEU A 668 -0.80 -13.66 18.11
N ALA A 669 -0.47 -14.91 17.78
CA ALA A 669 0.02 -15.87 18.76
C ALA A 669 1.29 -15.35 19.47
N ARG A 670 1.34 -15.56 20.80
CA ARG A 670 2.54 -15.28 21.60
C ARG A 670 3.62 -16.30 21.26
N VAL A 671 4.85 -15.80 21.07
CA VAL A 671 6.04 -16.64 21.02
C VAL A 671 6.34 -17.08 22.46
N THR A 672 6.55 -18.37 22.68
CA THR A 672 6.85 -18.94 23.98
C THR A 672 8.11 -19.78 23.90
N ASP A 673 9.03 -19.57 24.84
CA ASP A 673 10.31 -20.27 24.92
C ASP A 673 10.17 -21.76 25.30
N GLY A 674 8.93 -22.26 25.48
CA GLY A 674 8.67 -23.64 25.89
C GLY A 674 9.20 -23.99 27.29
N ALA A 675 9.61 -23.00 28.08
CA ALA A 675 10.10 -23.15 29.44
C ALA A 675 9.10 -22.62 30.48
N THR A 676 7.85 -23.09 30.43
CA THR A 676 7.05 -23.57 31.58
C THR A 676 5.59 -23.77 31.15
N PRO A 677 4.93 -24.88 31.53
CA PRO A 677 3.48 -24.94 31.61
C PRO A 677 3.02 -24.32 32.93
N ASN A 678 2.06 -23.40 32.87
CA ASN A 678 0.92 -23.27 33.79
C ASN A 678 -0.04 -22.20 33.31
#